data_AF-D5UZ02-F1
#
_entry.id   AF-D5UZ02-F1
#
_cell.length_a   1.000
_cell.length_b   1.000
_cell.length_c   1.000
_cell.angle_alpha   90.00
_cell.angle_beta   90.00
_cell.angle_gamma   90.00
#
_symmetry.space_group_name_H-M   'P 1'
#
loop_
_entity.id
_entity.type
_entity.pdbx_description
1 polymer ?
#
loop_
_entity_poly.entity_id
_entity_poly.type
_entity_poly.pdbx_seq_one_letter_code
_entity_poly.pdbx_strand_id
1 'polypeptide(L)'
;MVGVSPDAAWDFTRAMSLRSHVRGLTADGYSEFISCDGAAPSGVWAVYLTDARLRYRLLGFDFDAKGDTAEIAAVARTAAQHSADQLVSMLQECGIEHVVCESGPSGGRHVWVGLATPLSVEYVSALADLARTVFGRVQASGEWVLDIGMLSNRKTGLLRPPGAPHAAGGASTVIAGDPTVLLPDARSTTRQQVDALVQLLQEAKAALPADAGDPIDGGGHQRSVTVAEAPDGHLWIPGTFRELSGPALAKVHAPITASTDASDVLFSILCSCARAHWSFTDVHTRLAGLPGLEHARTRRSKHHPGTRERRPRKGSQSPKQVLAADWRRAIAYLADHSTTSEDHDLPDDPDFARRTAAICQATTGIRQRADANMRRWSIRGGAADRLVLDALCEIADNVVQLTIGADVRTLAEMAGITRERSRNALHRLSRDGWITLAAEHTGPHAAVWTLNNNNNNTTPQPAEVPTATPTETAPERGPHVDREQSTTRVSLGAIGPEEPTPPAAEGPPAEDGPSRRRRQLREAAAARELATHDCFTGTGEEGLSTWDGLVYARIPVAPTALEEVLPCSTPSEVSSAAVQALHSSGLIDIDASGRVYRVHEAARASYAQWVGTTGTLDTRKEQHRIERELWAWWLDEITWTTTSRTTVRGTGYRSARRRPDQHSLDLGLARWTDRAPYPRRSGGRRDHRAARASLRAT
;
A
#
# COMPACT_ATOMS: atom_id res chain seq x y z
N MET A 1 27.50 -36.01 4.13
CA MET A 1 28.52 -35.24 3.39
C MET A 1 29.25 -34.36 4.40
N VAL A 2 30.58 -34.46 4.43
CA VAL A 2 31.45 -33.68 5.31
C VAL A 2 31.34 -32.22 4.89
N GLY A 3 30.98 -31.32 5.80
CA GLY A 3 30.90 -29.88 5.51
C GLY A 3 32.25 -29.37 5.04
N VAL A 4 32.27 -28.61 3.94
CA VAL A 4 33.45 -27.88 3.47
C VAL A 4 33.91 -26.98 4.62
N SER A 5 35.21 -26.99 4.96
CA SER A 5 35.71 -26.12 6.00
C SER A 5 35.50 -24.64 5.61
N PRO A 6 35.23 -23.74 6.57
CA PRO A 6 35.11 -22.31 6.28
C PRO A 6 36.31 -21.75 5.50
N ASP A 7 37.51 -22.24 5.78
CA ASP A 7 38.74 -21.86 5.07
C ASP A 7 38.72 -22.31 3.60
N ALA A 8 38.31 -23.54 3.30
CA ALA A 8 38.22 -24.02 1.92
C ALA A 8 37.11 -23.28 1.13
N ALA A 9 35.99 -22.96 1.79
CA ALA A 9 34.94 -22.13 1.20
C ALA A 9 35.44 -20.71 0.92
N TRP A 10 36.25 -20.15 1.82
CA TRP A 10 36.87 -18.85 1.63
C TRP A 10 37.90 -18.86 0.50
N ASP A 11 38.76 -19.87 0.42
CA ASP A 11 39.74 -20.04 -0.66
C ASP A 11 39.05 -20.08 -2.03
N PHE A 12 37.96 -20.84 -2.14
CA PHE A 12 37.14 -20.87 -3.35
C PHE A 12 36.49 -19.51 -3.64
N THR A 13 35.94 -18.85 -2.62
CA THR A 13 35.35 -17.51 -2.74
C THR A 13 36.37 -16.51 -3.30
N ARG A 14 37.62 -16.51 -2.79
CA ARG A 14 38.69 -15.63 -3.29
C ARG A 14 38.98 -15.88 -4.75
N ALA A 15 39.07 -17.15 -5.16
CA ALA A 15 39.37 -17.54 -6.53
C ALA A 15 38.26 -17.18 -7.53
N MET A 16 36.98 -17.26 -7.13
CA MET A 16 35.86 -16.92 -8.02
C MET A 16 35.53 -15.41 -8.07
N SER A 17 35.90 -14.65 -7.04
CA SER A 17 35.45 -13.27 -6.84
C SER A 17 35.85 -12.34 -7.98
N LEU A 18 34.92 -11.48 -8.41
CA LEU A 18 35.10 -10.54 -9.52
C LEU A 18 35.70 -9.19 -9.09
N ARG A 19 35.80 -8.98 -7.79
CA ARG A 19 36.29 -7.76 -7.15
C ARG A 19 37.28 -8.15 -6.04
N SER A 20 38.10 -7.18 -5.62
CA SER A 20 39.08 -7.35 -4.54
C SER A 20 38.45 -7.49 -3.15
N HIS A 21 37.13 -7.41 -3.05
CA HIS A 21 36.39 -7.51 -1.81
C HIS A 21 35.04 -8.21 -2.03
N VAL A 22 34.55 -8.80 -0.96
CA VAL A 22 33.19 -9.34 -0.82
C VAL A 22 32.42 -8.53 0.21
N ARG A 23 31.14 -8.87 0.42
CA ARG A 23 30.32 -8.23 1.45
C ARG A 23 29.96 -9.21 2.56
N GLY A 24 30.22 -8.81 3.79
CA GLY A 24 29.81 -9.48 5.02
C GLY A 24 28.41 -9.04 5.45
N LEU A 25 27.65 -9.99 6.00
CA LEU A 25 26.33 -9.75 6.57
C LEU A 25 26.47 -9.25 8.02
N THR A 26 25.85 -8.11 8.31
CA THR A 26 25.71 -7.54 9.64
C THR A 26 24.23 -7.45 10.03
N ALA A 27 23.93 -6.82 11.17
CA ALA A 27 22.55 -6.50 11.56
C ALA A 27 21.85 -5.58 10.53
N ASP A 28 22.63 -4.76 9.83
CA ASP A 28 22.18 -3.84 8.80
C ASP A 28 22.40 -4.43 7.39
N GLY A 29 22.21 -5.73 7.22
CA GLY A 29 22.32 -6.39 5.91
C GLY A 29 23.77 -6.56 5.45
N TYR A 30 23.99 -6.67 4.14
CA TYR A 30 25.33 -6.89 3.58
C TYR A 30 26.15 -5.60 3.56
N SER A 31 26.45 -5.06 4.74
CA SER A 31 27.07 -3.74 4.92
C SER A 31 28.60 -3.75 5.12
N GLU A 32 29.19 -4.89 5.50
CA GLU A 32 30.62 -4.97 5.81
C GLU A 32 31.47 -5.23 4.56
N PHE A 33 32.50 -4.43 4.31
CA PHE A 33 33.50 -4.71 3.27
C PHE A 33 34.57 -5.66 3.80
N ILE A 34 34.73 -6.81 3.15
CA ILE A 34 35.76 -7.77 3.51
C ILE A 34 36.71 -7.94 2.33
N SER A 35 37.99 -7.61 2.54
CA SER A 35 39.03 -7.82 1.54
C SER A 35 39.19 -9.30 1.24
N CYS A 36 39.24 -9.65 -0.04
CA CYS A 36 39.54 -11.01 -0.48
C CYS A 36 40.94 -11.42 -0.01
N ASP A 37 41.91 -10.52 0.12
CA ASP A 37 43.27 -10.86 0.54
C ASP A 37 43.40 -11.19 2.05
N GLY A 38 42.31 -11.05 2.81
CA GLY A 38 42.25 -11.31 4.25
C GLY A 38 42.01 -12.78 4.64
N ALA A 39 42.03 -13.02 5.94
CA ALA A 39 41.63 -14.31 6.52
C ALA A 39 40.12 -14.58 6.30
N ALA A 40 39.72 -15.85 6.45
CA ALA A 40 38.33 -16.25 6.31
C ALA A 40 37.41 -15.46 7.26
N PRO A 41 36.29 -14.89 6.76
CA PRO A 41 35.34 -14.21 7.61
C PRO A 41 34.69 -15.18 8.60
N SER A 42 34.39 -14.70 9.80
CA SER A 42 33.61 -15.47 10.78
C SER A 42 32.10 -15.41 10.54
N GLY A 43 31.63 -14.39 9.82
CA GLY A 43 30.22 -14.15 9.49
C GLY A 43 29.80 -14.71 8.13
N VAL A 44 28.57 -14.39 7.72
CA VAL A 44 28.04 -14.71 6.38
C VAL A 44 28.64 -13.75 5.35
N TRP A 45 29.02 -14.24 4.18
CA TRP A 45 29.50 -13.39 3.08
C TRP A 45 28.83 -13.71 1.74
N ALA A 46 28.82 -12.72 0.85
CA ALA A 46 28.32 -12.85 -0.52
C ALA A 46 29.23 -12.13 -1.52
N VAL A 47 29.24 -12.62 -2.77
CA VAL A 47 30.08 -12.11 -3.86
C VAL A 47 29.25 -11.31 -4.85
N TYR A 48 29.89 -10.35 -5.52
CA TYR A 48 29.27 -9.60 -6.61
C TYR A 48 29.14 -10.44 -7.88
N LEU A 49 28.04 -10.25 -8.60
CA LEU A 49 27.82 -10.87 -9.92
C LEU A 49 28.52 -10.11 -11.08
N THR A 50 28.97 -8.88 -10.81
CA THR A 50 29.61 -7.99 -11.78
C THR A 50 31.07 -7.71 -11.45
N ASP A 51 31.87 -7.51 -12.50
CA ASP A 51 33.26 -7.06 -12.39
C ASP A 51 33.38 -5.60 -11.91
N ALA A 52 34.60 -5.13 -11.71
CA ALA A 52 34.89 -3.73 -11.36
C ALA A 52 34.41 -2.71 -12.43
N ARG A 53 34.09 -3.17 -13.65
CA ARG A 53 33.50 -2.36 -14.73
C ARG A 53 31.98 -2.51 -14.81
N LEU A 54 31.35 -3.10 -13.78
CA LEU A 54 29.91 -3.30 -13.65
C LEU A 54 29.28 -4.16 -14.76
N ARG A 55 30.07 -5.06 -15.37
CA ARG A 55 29.57 -6.03 -16.36
C ARG A 55 29.41 -7.40 -15.71
N TYR A 56 28.28 -8.06 -15.97
CA TYR A 56 28.01 -9.40 -15.43
C TYR A 56 29.02 -10.40 -15.96
N ARG A 57 29.65 -11.16 -15.06
CA ARG A 57 30.46 -12.35 -15.38
C ARG A 57 29.90 -13.62 -14.75
N LEU A 58 29.00 -13.46 -13.80
CA LEU A 58 28.26 -14.52 -13.16
C LEU A 58 26.78 -14.20 -13.29
N LEU A 59 25.97 -15.21 -13.56
CA LEU A 59 24.53 -15.15 -13.33
C LEU A 59 24.23 -16.01 -12.11
N GLY A 60 23.34 -15.51 -11.25
CA GLY A 60 22.89 -16.19 -10.06
C GLY A 60 21.38 -16.06 -9.97
N PHE A 61 20.69 -17.20 -9.99
CA PHE A 61 19.24 -17.28 -9.84
C PHE A 61 18.93 -17.79 -8.44
N ASP A 62 18.27 -16.96 -7.63
CA ASP A 62 17.93 -17.27 -6.24
C ASP A 62 16.44 -17.67 -6.12
N PHE A 63 16.19 -18.97 -6.01
CA PHE A 63 14.86 -19.52 -5.80
C PHE A 63 14.56 -19.62 -4.32
N ASP A 64 13.69 -18.73 -3.85
CA ASP A 64 13.35 -18.54 -2.45
C ASP A 64 12.33 -19.56 -1.96
N ALA A 65 12.58 -20.08 -0.77
CA ALA A 65 11.67 -21.00 -0.06
C ALA A 65 11.11 -20.34 1.21
N LYS A 66 10.49 -19.16 1.05
CA LYS A 66 9.95 -18.35 2.15
C LYS A 66 8.51 -18.75 2.51
N GLY A 67 8.17 -18.68 3.79
CA GLY A 67 6.81 -18.96 4.25
C GLY A 67 6.64 -18.72 5.75
N ASP A 68 5.57 -18.01 6.10
CA ASP A 68 5.25 -17.63 7.48
C ASP A 68 4.81 -18.81 8.35
N THR A 69 4.31 -19.88 7.73
CA THR A 69 3.90 -21.11 8.40
C THR A 69 4.68 -22.30 7.85
N ALA A 70 4.77 -23.39 8.63
CA ALA A 70 5.46 -24.61 8.21
C ALA A 70 4.87 -25.21 6.92
N GLU A 71 3.56 -25.08 6.74
CA GLU A 71 2.83 -25.54 5.54
C GLU A 71 3.20 -24.68 4.32
N ILE A 72 3.14 -23.35 4.45
CA ILE A 72 3.52 -22.43 3.36
C ILE A 72 4.98 -22.62 3.01
N ALA A 73 5.87 -22.75 3.99
CA ALA A 73 7.29 -22.99 3.77
C ALA A 73 7.56 -24.32 3.05
N ALA A 74 6.75 -25.37 3.28
CA ALA A 74 6.87 -26.63 2.56
C ALA A 74 6.44 -26.50 1.09
N VAL A 75 5.35 -25.77 0.83
CA VAL A 75 4.90 -25.46 -0.53
C VAL A 75 5.95 -24.61 -1.26
N ALA A 76 6.47 -23.58 -0.61
CA ALA A 76 7.51 -22.71 -1.18
C ALA A 76 8.80 -23.48 -1.48
N ARG A 77 9.26 -24.37 -0.59
CA ARG A 77 10.39 -25.28 -0.88
C ARG A 77 10.17 -26.12 -2.13
N THR A 78 8.97 -26.67 -2.27
CA THR A 78 8.63 -27.52 -3.42
C THR A 78 8.61 -26.69 -4.71
N ALA A 79 8.05 -25.48 -4.67
CA ALA A 79 8.04 -24.55 -5.80
C ALA A 79 9.46 -24.11 -6.19
N ALA A 80 10.31 -23.78 -5.22
CA ALA A 80 11.70 -23.40 -5.43
C ALA A 80 12.50 -24.52 -6.07
N GLN A 81 12.37 -25.75 -5.57
CA GLN A 81 13.01 -26.93 -6.16
C GLN A 81 12.53 -27.16 -7.60
N HIS A 82 11.21 -27.18 -7.82
CA HIS A 82 10.64 -27.43 -9.14
C HIS A 82 11.07 -26.38 -10.17
N SER A 83 11.07 -25.10 -9.79
CA SER A 83 11.48 -24.01 -10.69
C SER A 83 12.98 -24.05 -10.98
N ALA A 84 13.80 -24.39 -9.98
CA ALA A 84 15.24 -24.59 -10.18
C ALA A 84 15.51 -25.77 -11.13
N ASP A 85 14.79 -26.89 -10.99
CA ASP A 85 14.91 -28.05 -11.87
C ASP A 85 14.48 -27.73 -13.32
N GLN A 86 13.44 -26.92 -13.48
CA GLN A 86 13.01 -26.43 -14.78
C GLN A 86 14.09 -25.55 -15.43
N LEU A 87 14.68 -24.60 -14.68
CA LEU A 87 15.79 -23.79 -15.18
C LEU A 87 16.99 -24.66 -15.54
N VAL A 88 17.36 -25.61 -14.69
CA VAL A 88 18.47 -26.56 -14.93
C VAL A 88 18.25 -27.34 -16.22
N SER A 89 17.03 -27.80 -16.49
CA SER A 89 16.70 -28.51 -17.73
C SER A 89 16.94 -27.61 -18.96
N MET A 90 16.46 -26.35 -18.92
CA MET A 90 16.70 -25.37 -19.99
C MET A 90 18.19 -25.05 -20.18
N LEU A 91 18.96 -24.95 -19.09
CA LEU A 91 20.41 -24.73 -19.14
C LEU A 91 21.13 -25.92 -19.80
N GLN A 92 20.72 -27.15 -19.48
CA GLN A 92 21.27 -28.37 -20.09
C GLN A 92 20.97 -28.43 -21.59
N GLU A 93 19.75 -28.09 -22.01
CA GLU A 93 19.36 -28.01 -23.43
C GLU A 93 20.21 -26.99 -24.20
N CYS A 94 20.58 -25.89 -23.55
CA CYS A 94 21.46 -24.86 -24.11
C CYS A 94 22.96 -25.21 -24.02
N GLY A 95 23.31 -26.37 -23.44
CA GLY A 95 24.70 -26.78 -23.20
C GLY A 95 25.45 -25.85 -22.24
N ILE A 96 24.74 -25.19 -21.31
CA ILE A 96 25.31 -24.27 -20.34
C ILE A 96 25.76 -25.04 -19.09
N GLU A 97 27.06 -24.96 -18.79
CA GLU A 97 27.60 -25.45 -17.53
C GLU A 97 27.10 -24.59 -16.36
N HIS A 98 26.63 -25.25 -15.31
CA HIS A 98 25.98 -24.61 -14.19
C HIS A 98 26.23 -25.37 -12.89
N VAL A 99 26.00 -24.69 -11.77
CA VAL A 99 26.15 -25.24 -10.42
C VAL A 99 24.87 -24.97 -9.66
N VAL A 100 24.33 -26.00 -9.02
CA VAL A 100 23.16 -25.87 -8.15
C VAL A 100 23.61 -26.04 -6.71
N CYS A 101 23.26 -25.05 -5.89
CA CYS A 101 23.47 -25.11 -4.45
C CYS A 101 22.15 -25.08 -3.71
N GLU A 102 22.05 -25.87 -2.65
CA GLU A 102 21.09 -25.58 -1.58
C GLU A 102 21.56 -24.34 -0.83
N SER A 103 20.73 -23.29 -0.82
CA SER A 103 21.16 -21.95 -0.37
C SER A 103 21.25 -21.79 1.14
N GLY A 104 20.62 -22.69 1.89
CA GLY A 104 20.53 -22.70 3.34
C GLY A 104 19.47 -23.67 3.88
N PRO A 105 19.24 -23.68 5.20
CA PRO A 105 18.35 -24.65 5.88
C PRO A 105 16.87 -24.48 5.53
N SER A 106 16.48 -23.37 4.92
CA SER A 106 15.12 -23.14 4.42
C SER A 106 14.78 -23.96 3.18
N GLY A 107 15.79 -24.54 2.49
CA GLY A 107 15.60 -25.36 1.29
C GLY A 107 15.49 -24.56 -0.01
N GLY A 108 15.91 -23.29 -0.04
CA GLY A 108 16.04 -22.51 -1.28
C GLY A 108 17.13 -23.06 -2.21
N ARG A 109 17.17 -22.58 -3.45
CA ARG A 109 18.13 -23.01 -4.48
C ARG A 109 18.84 -21.83 -5.11
N HIS A 110 20.16 -21.88 -5.16
CA HIS A 110 20.95 -21.00 -6.02
C HIS A 110 21.37 -21.77 -7.26
N VAL A 111 21.07 -21.25 -8.45
CA VAL A 111 21.62 -21.74 -9.71
C VAL A 111 22.63 -20.72 -10.24
N TRP A 112 23.87 -21.16 -10.41
CA TRP A 112 24.99 -20.33 -10.83
C TRP A 112 25.44 -20.66 -12.25
N VAL A 113 25.76 -19.62 -13.03
CA VAL A 113 26.31 -19.74 -14.39
C VAL A 113 27.52 -18.82 -14.54
N GLY A 114 28.63 -19.37 -15.06
CA GLY A 114 29.85 -18.64 -15.35
C GLY A 114 29.91 -18.17 -16.82
N LEU A 115 30.00 -16.85 -17.04
CA LEU A 115 30.00 -16.25 -18.38
C LEU A 115 31.42 -16.07 -18.93
N ALA A 116 31.70 -16.66 -20.09
CA ALA A 116 32.93 -16.43 -20.85
C ALA A 116 32.99 -14.98 -21.36
N THR A 117 31.83 -14.45 -21.79
CA THR A 117 31.71 -13.07 -22.30
C THR A 117 30.85 -12.22 -21.38
N PRO A 118 31.27 -10.99 -21.03
CA PRO A 118 30.46 -10.04 -20.27
C PRO A 118 29.04 -9.84 -20.83
N LEU A 119 28.06 -9.69 -19.95
CA LEU A 119 26.72 -9.18 -20.31
C LEU A 119 26.45 -7.81 -19.70
N SER A 120 25.65 -7.00 -20.40
CA SER A 120 25.20 -5.68 -19.92
C SER A 120 24.05 -5.82 -18.93
N VAL A 121 23.82 -4.79 -18.12
CA VAL A 121 22.75 -4.79 -17.12
C VAL A 121 21.36 -4.81 -17.75
N GLU A 122 21.19 -4.13 -18.88
CA GLU A 122 19.91 -4.04 -19.60
C GLU A 122 19.49 -5.42 -20.08
N TYR A 123 20.44 -6.17 -20.63
CA TYR A 123 20.19 -7.53 -21.11
C TYR A 123 19.91 -8.50 -19.96
N VAL A 124 20.70 -8.45 -18.88
CA VAL A 124 20.50 -9.33 -17.71
C VAL A 124 19.19 -9.01 -16.98
N SER A 125 18.79 -7.73 -16.90
CA SER A 125 17.51 -7.33 -16.31
C SER A 125 16.34 -7.87 -17.13
N ALA A 126 16.39 -7.76 -18.46
CA ALA A 126 15.35 -8.32 -19.33
C ALA A 126 15.26 -9.86 -19.24
N LEU A 127 16.41 -10.54 -19.16
CA LEU A 127 16.47 -11.98 -18.89
C LEU A 127 15.83 -12.32 -17.53
N ALA A 128 16.14 -11.55 -16.49
CA ALA A 128 15.65 -11.78 -15.14
C ALA A 128 14.12 -11.59 -15.04
N ASP A 129 13.56 -10.55 -15.65
CA ASP A 129 12.12 -10.35 -15.73
C ASP A 129 11.42 -11.49 -16.45
N LEU A 130 11.95 -11.90 -17.58
CA LEU A 130 11.42 -13.03 -18.35
C LEU A 130 11.44 -14.32 -17.51
N ALA A 131 12.56 -14.62 -16.85
CA ALA A 131 12.69 -15.77 -15.97
C ALA A 131 11.69 -15.71 -14.80
N ARG A 132 11.57 -14.54 -14.14
CA ARG A 132 10.62 -14.32 -13.05
C ARG A 132 9.17 -14.58 -13.49
N THR A 133 8.78 -14.11 -14.68
CA THR A 133 7.45 -14.40 -15.25
C THR A 133 7.24 -15.90 -15.45
N VAL A 134 8.22 -16.63 -15.99
CA VAL A 134 8.11 -18.07 -16.27
C VAL A 134 7.93 -18.89 -15.00
N PHE A 135 8.71 -18.60 -13.96
CA PHE A 135 8.69 -19.36 -12.71
C PHE A 135 7.56 -18.94 -11.76
N GLY A 136 6.99 -17.75 -11.95
CA GLY A 136 5.77 -17.32 -11.29
C GLY A 136 5.89 -17.15 -9.78
N ARG A 137 4.74 -17.23 -9.11
CA ARG A 137 4.57 -16.98 -7.67
C ARG A 137 4.10 -18.23 -6.94
N VAL A 138 4.45 -18.34 -5.66
CA VAL A 138 3.85 -19.31 -4.75
C VAL A 138 2.38 -18.91 -4.54
N GLN A 139 1.43 -19.71 -5.02
CA GLN A 139 -0.01 -19.36 -4.98
C GLN A 139 -0.54 -19.05 -3.57
N ALA A 140 0.00 -19.71 -2.53
CA ALA A 140 -0.46 -19.56 -1.16
C ALA A 140 0.01 -18.25 -0.49
N SER A 141 1.24 -17.78 -0.77
CA SER A 141 1.79 -16.55 -0.19
C SER A 141 1.72 -15.35 -1.16
N GLY A 142 1.61 -15.60 -2.47
CA GLY A 142 1.70 -14.59 -3.51
C GLY A 142 3.13 -14.10 -3.80
N GLU A 143 4.14 -14.62 -3.09
CA GLU A 143 5.54 -14.24 -3.28
C GLU A 143 6.12 -14.87 -4.55
N TRP A 144 7.04 -14.16 -5.21
CA TRP A 144 7.78 -14.69 -6.35
C TRP A 144 8.67 -15.86 -5.92
N VAL A 145 8.71 -16.91 -6.75
CA VAL A 145 9.60 -18.05 -6.49
C VAL A 145 11.05 -17.67 -6.76
N LEU A 146 11.31 -16.90 -7.82
CA LEU A 146 12.63 -16.39 -8.19
C LEU A 146 12.80 -14.93 -7.70
N ASP A 147 13.74 -14.69 -6.79
CA ASP A 147 14.22 -13.35 -6.50
C ASP A 147 15.22 -12.94 -7.58
N ILE A 148 14.94 -11.79 -8.21
CA ILE A 148 15.79 -11.22 -9.27
C ILE A 148 16.62 -10.03 -8.79
N GLY A 149 16.53 -9.65 -7.52
CA GLY A 149 17.18 -8.45 -6.99
C GLY A 149 18.68 -8.39 -7.29
N MET A 150 19.38 -9.52 -7.17
CA MET A 150 20.81 -9.61 -7.48
C MET A 150 21.14 -9.48 -8.98
N LEU A 151 20.21 -9.87 -9.86
CA LEU A 151 20.33 -9.73 -11.31
C LEU A 151 19.91 -8.32 -11.81
N SER A 152 19.07 -7.62 -11.04
CA SER A 152 18.54 -6.30 -11.41
C SER A 152 19.39 -5.11 -10.92
N ASN A 153 20.34 -5.32 -9.99
CA ASN A 153 21.24 -4.26 -9.53
C ASN A 153 22.72 -4.59 -9.81
N ARG A 154 23.28 -3.99 -10.86
CA ARG A 154 24.68 -4.25 -11.26
C ARG A 154 25.73 -3.77 -10.26
N LYS A 155 25.39 -2.84 -9.36
CA LYS A 155 26.35 -2.27 -8.39
C LYS A 155 26.38 -3.05 -7.08
N THR A 156 25.21 -3.41 -6.57
CA THR A 156 25.03 -4.05 -5.25
C THR A 156 24.45 -5.46 -5.32
N GLY A 157 24.23 -6.03 -6.50
CA GLY A 157 23.75 -7.39 -6.67
C GLY A 157 24.75 -8.41 -6.14
N LEU A 158 24.34 -9.15 -5.12
CA LEU A 158 25.15 -10.10 -4.36
C LEU A 158 24.45 -11.45 -4.29
N LEU A 159 25.23 -12.53 -4.32
CA LEU A 159 24.73 -13.88 -4.05
C LEU A 159 25.77 -14.67 -3.25
N ARG A 160 25.32 -15.53 -2.33
CA ARG A 160 26.22 -16.33 -1.49
C ARG A 160 26.88 -17.44 -2.32
N PRO A 161 28.22 -17.48 -2.41
CA PRO A 161 28.91 -18.48 -3.23
C PRO A 161 28.83 -19.88 -2.61
N PRO A 162 29.12 -20.94 -3.39
CA PRO A 162 29.28 -22.30 -2.87
C PRO A 162 30.18 -22.34 -1.63
N GLY A 163 29.73 -23.03 -0.58
CA GLY A 163 30.44 -23.19 0.70
C GLY A 163 30.25 -22.05 1.70
N ALA A 164 29.73 -20.88 1.30
CA ALA A 164 29.58 -19.75 2.21
C ALA A 164 28.53 -20.02 3.31
N PRO A 165 28.75 -19.56 4.56
CA PRO A 165 27.85 -19.81 5.67
C PRO A 165 26.50 -19.09 5.52
N HIS A 166 25.49 -19.58 6.25
CA HIS A 166 24.14 -19.02 6.28
C HIS A 166 23.78 -18.47 7.67
N ALA A 167 22.99 -17.39 7.72
CA ALA A 167 22.68 -16.69 8.98
C ALA A 167 21.89 -17.56 9.98
N ALA A 168 21.00 -18.41 9.47
CA ALA A 168 20.24 -19.40 10.25
C ALA A 168 21.05 -20.68 10.60
N GLY A 169 22.36 -20.69 10.37
CA GLY A 169 23.22 -21.87 10.49
C GLY A 169 23.30 -22.69 9.20
N GLY A 170 24.36 -23.49 9.07
CA GLY A 170 24.68 -24.23 7.84
C GLY A 170 25.47 -23.40 6.82
N ALA A 171 25.61 -23.94 5.61
CA ALA A 171 26.34 -23.31 4.50
C ALA A 171 25.67 -23.62 3.16
N SER A 172 25.95 -22.79 2.15
CA SER A 172 25.54 -23.05 0.78
C SER A 172 26.21 -24.33 0.29
N THR A 173 25.44 -25.39 0.06
CA THR A 173 25.98 -26.72 -0.23
C THR A 173 25.74 -27.05 -1.70
N VAL A 174 26.80 -27.41 -2.43
CA VAL A 174 26.67 -27.85 -3.82
C VAL A 174 25.91 -29.17 -3.84
N ILE A 175 24.82 -29.22 -4.61
CA ILE A 175 23.99 -30.42 -4.79
C ILE A 175 24.11 -30.99 -6.21
N ALA A 176 24.46 -30.17 -7.21
CA ALA A 176 24.73 -30.61 -8.57
C ALA A 176 25.70 -29.67 -9.30
N GLY A 177 26.42 -30.20 -10.30
CA GLY A 177 27.43 -29.46 -11.07
C GLY A 177 28.80 -29.40 -10.41
N ASP A 178 29.81 -28.95 -11.15
CA ASP A 178 31.16 -28.72 -10.65
C ASP A 178 31.36 -27.22 -10.35
N PRO A 179 31.61 -26.81 -9.09
CA PRO A 179 31.84 -25.41 -8.74
C PRO A 179 33.01 -24.76 -9.49
N THR A 180 33.96 -25.53 -10.02
CA THR A 180 35.12 -24.97 -10.74
C THR A 180 34.73 -24.16 -11.98
N VAL A 181 33.57 -24.40 -12.60
CA VAL A 181 33.06 -23.64 -13.77
C VAL A 181 32.80 -22.16 -13.48
N LEU A 182 32.76 -21.77 -12.20
CA LEU A 182 32.59 -20.37 -11.76
C LEU A 182 33.93 -19.61 -11.67
N LEU A 183 35.06 -20.32 -11.71
CA LEU A 183 36.39 -19.74 -11.66
C LEU A 183 36.72 -19.02 -12.97
N PRO A 184 37.47 -17.89 -12.94
CA PRO A 184 37.69 -17.03 -14.09
C PRO A 184 38.08 -17.75 -15.39
N ASP A 185 39.00 -18.72 -15.32
CA ASP A 185 39.54 -19.42 -16.49
C ASP A 185 38.63 -20.55 -17.01
N ALA A 186 37.67 -21.01 -16.21
CA ALA A 186 36.77 -22.11 -16.55
C ALA A 186 35.38 -21.65 -17.03
N ARG A 187 35.10 -20.34 -17.00
CA ARG A 187 33.81 -19.80 -17.46
C ARG A 187 33.68 -19.99 -18.96
N SER A 188 32.74 -20.83 -19.37
CA SER A 188 32.56 -21.27 -20.76
C SER A 188 31.32 -20.68 -21.44
N THR A 189 30.34 -20.16 -20.68
CA THR A 189 29.04 -19.76 -21.25
C THR A 189 29.17 -18.58 -22.21
N THR A 190 28.77 -18.81 -23.45
CA THR A 190 28.81 -17.83 -24.53
C THR A 190 27.52 -17.02 -24.63
N ARG A 191 27.56 -15.88 -25.33
CA ARG A 191 26.38 -15.06 -25.59
C ARG A 191 25.28 -15.82 -26.33
N GLN A 192 25.66 -16.65 -27.32
CA GLN A 192 24.72 -17.45 -28.10
C GLN A 192 23.94 -18.44 -27.25
N GLN A 193 24.58 -19.06 -26.25
CA GLN A 193 23.90 -19.98 -25.34
C GLN A 193 22.91 -19.24 -24.44
N VAL A 194 23.25 -18.05 -23.97
CA VAL A 194 22.31 -17.22 -23.19
C VAL A 194 21.13 -16.76 -24.06
N ASP A 195 21.35 -16.43 -25.33
CA ASP A 195 20.26 -16.12 -26.27
C ASP A 195 19.35 -17.35 -26.50
N ALA A 196 19.90 -18.56 -26.57
CA ALA A 196 19.12 -19.79 -26.63
C ALA A 196 18.29 -20.02 -25.34
N LEU A 197 18.85 -19.73 -24.16
CA LEU A 197 18.10 -19.77 -22.90
C LEU A 197 16.94 -18.77 -22.91
N VAL A 198 17.17 -17.55 -23.41
CA VAL A 198 16.11 -16.54 -23.56
C VAL A 198 14.99 -17.06 -24.47
N GLN A 199 15.31 -17.77 -25.56
CA GLN A 199 14.30 -18.37 -26.43
C GLN A 199 13.47 -19.43 -25.70
N LEU A 200 14.10 -20.35 -24.98
CA LEU A 200 13.37 -21.36 -24.18
C LEU A 200 12.45 -20.74 -23.13
N LEU A 201 12.92 -19.66 -22.47
CA LEU A 201 12.09 -18.92 -21.51
C LEU A 201 10.92 -18.19 -22.20
N GLN A 202 11.12 -17.66 -23.40
CA GLN A 202 10.04 -17.04 -24.19
C GLN A 202 8.98 -18.06 -24.60
N GLU A 203 9.40 -19.26 -25.03
CA GLU A 203 8.51 -20.37 -25.35
C GLU A 203 7.73 -20.84 -24.11
N ALA A 204 8.41 -21.00 -22.97
CA ALA A 204 7.77 -21.34 -21.71
C ALA A 204 6.75 -20.28 -21.27
N LYS A 205 7.08 -18.99 -21.41
CA LYS A 205 6.15 -17.88 -21.14
C LYS A 205 4.93 -17.93 -22.07
N ALA A 206 5.13 -18.23 -23.36
CA ALA A 206 4.02 -18.34 -24.32
C ALA A 206 3.10 -19.54 -24.04
N ALA A 207 3.63 -20.59 -23.40
CA ALA A 207 2.86 -21.77 -22.99
C ALA A 207 2.07 -21.57 -21.68
N LEU A 208 2.29 -20.47 -20.95
CA LEU A 208 1.52 -20.17 -19.75
C LEU A 208 0.05 -19.89 -20.12
N PRO A 209 -0.93 -20.34 -19.31
CA PRO A 209 -2.34 -20.01 -19.51
C PRO A 209 -2.54 -18.50 -19.58
N ALA A 210 -3.45 -18.02 -20.43
CA ALA A 210 -3.72 -16.58 -20.59
C ALA A 210 -4.17 -15.89 -19.27
N ASP A 211 -4.70 -16.65 -18.31
CA ASP A 211 -5.08 -16.19 -16.97
C ASP A 211 -3.93 -16.26 -15.93
N ALA A 212 -2.73 -16.70 -16.33
CA ALA A 212 -1.53 -16.75 -15.48
C ALA A 212 -0.61 -15.53 -15.65
N GLY A 213 -0.97 -14.58 -16.52
CA GLY A 213 -0.32 -13.28 -16.63
C GLY A 213 -0.86 -12.29 -15.59
N ASP A 214 0.04 -11.57 -14.92
CA ASP A 214 -0.21 -10.68 -13.78
C ASP A 214 -1.57 -9.95 -13.78
N PRO A 215 -2.32 -9.95 -12.65
CA PRO A 215 -3.09 -8.78 -12.28
C PRO A 215 -2.08 -7.67 -12.00
N ILE A 216 -2.13 -6.62 -12.81
CA ILE A 216 -1.42 -5.35 -12.62
C ILE A 216 -1.50 -4.90 -11.15
N ASP A 217 -0.38 -4.37 -10.68
CA ASP A 217 -0.08 -3.78 -9.39
C ASP A 217 -1.21 -3.00 -8.70
N GLY A 218 -1.04 -2.93 -7.38
CA GLY A 218 -1.99 -2.42 -6.40
C GLY A 218 -2.69 -1.11 -6.75
N GLY A 219 -4.01 -1.11 -6.57
CA GLY A 219 -4.84 0.08 -6.70
C GLY A 219 -6.23 -0.15 -6.10
N GLY A 220 -6.31 -0.22 -4.77
CA GLY A 220 -7.60 -0.13 -4.10
C GLY A 220 -8.26 1.19 -4.44
N HIS A 221 -9.34 1.17 -5.22
CA HIS A 221 -10.32 2.23 -5.15
C HIS A 221 -11.73 1.72 -5.13
N GLN A 222 -12.42 2.45 -4.28
CA GLN A 222 -13.69 2.16 -3.73
C GLN A 222 -14.73 2.94 -4.58
N ARG A 223 -15.68 2.26 -5.20
CA ARG A 223 -16.52 2.73 -6.31
C ARG A 223 -18.13 2.70 -6.04
N SER A 224 -18.90 3.78 -5.85
CA SER A 224 -20.31 3.73 -5.29
C SER A 224 -21.44 3.07 -6.13
N VAL A 225 -22.48 2.49 -5.50
CA VAL A 225 -23.66 1.85 -6.15
C VAL A 225 -24.96 2.70 -6.10
N THR A 226 -25.70 2.74 -7.21
CA THR A 226 -27.01 3.40 -7.40
C THR A 226 -28.19 2.59 -6.89
N VAL A 227 -29.19 3.25 -6.27
CA VAL A 227 -30.46 2.63 -5.84
C VAL A 227 -31.64 3.36 -6.47
N ALA A 228 -32.64 2.64 -6.98
CA ALA A 228 -33.89 3.18 -7.53
C ALA A 228 -35.11 2.45 -6.97
N GLU A 229 -36.32 2.94 -7.23
CA GLU A 229 -37.58 2.23 -6.94
C GLU A 229 -37.95 1.32 -8.12
N ALA A 230 -38.16 0.03 -7.87
CA ALA A 230 -38.61 -0.94 -8.86
C ALA A 230 -40.13 -0.83 -9.09
N PRO A 231 -40.66 -1.35 -10.21
CA PRO A 231 -42.11 -1.38 -10.48
C PRO A 231 -42.96 -2.08 -9.42
N ASP A 232 -42.34 -2.89 -8.55
CA ASP A 232 -42.99 -3.57 -7.42
C ASP A 232 -43.06 -2.71 -6.13
N GLY A 233 -42.65 -1.44 -6.20
CA GLY A 233 -42.68 -0.47 -5.10
C GLY A 233 -41.57 -0.66 -4.06
N HIS A 234 -40.55 -1.47 -4.35
CA HIS A 234 -39.39 -1.68 -3.48
C HIS A 234 -38.11 -1.08 -4.07
N LEU A 235 -37.20 -0.62 -3.21
CA LEU A 235 -35.89 -0.14 -3.67
C LEU A 235 -35.05 -1.30 -4.21
N TRP A 236 -34.26 -1.08 -5.25
CA TRP A 236 -33.35 -2.05 -5.84
C TRP A 236 -32.14 -1.35 -6.47
N ILE A 237 -31.13 -2.11 -6.88
CA ILE A 237 -29.95 -1.59 -7.60
C ILE A 237 -30.16 -1.84 -9.09
N PRO A 238 -30.38 -0.79 -9.91
CA PRO A 238 -30.58 -0.94 -11.35
C PRO A 238 -29.37 -1.59 -12.04
N GLY A 239 -29.64 -2.37 -13.09
CA GLY A 239 -28.61 -2.95 -13.98
C GLY A 239 -29.08 -4.24 -14.64
N THR A 240 -28.20 -4.89 -15.39
CA THR A 240 -28.53 -6.12 -16.11
C THR A 240 -28.66 -7.28 -15.13
N PHE A 241 -29.83 -7.92 -15.10
CA PHE A 241 -30.08 -9.11 -14.28
C PHE A 241 -29.03 -10.20 -14.53
N ARG A 242 -28.46 -10.75 -13.45
CA ARG A 242 -27.48 -11.86 -13.49
C ARG A 242 -27.90 -12.96 -12.52
N GLU A 243 -27.66 -14.21 -12.89
CA GLU A 243 -27.90 -15.33 -11.96
C GLU A 243 -26.90 -15.29 -10.78
N LEU A 244 -27.30 -15.89 -9.64
CA LEU A 244 -26.45 -15.95 -8.45
C LEU A 244 -25.22 -16.84 -8.67
N SER A 245 -24.09 -16.43 -8.10
CA SER A 245 -22.85 -17.22 -8.15
C SER A 245 -22.98 -18.51 -7.33
N GLY A 246 -22.20 -19.54 -7.69
CA GLY A 246 -22.20 -20.85 -7.03
C GLY A 246 -22.16 -20.81 -5.49
N PRO A 247 -21.28 -20.01 -4.85
CA PRO A 247 -21.24 -19.88 -3.39
C PRO A 247 -22.48 -19.22 -2.78
N ALA A 248 -23.06 -18.21 -3.43
CA ALA A 248 -24.29 -17.58 -2.97
C ALA A 248 -25.48 -18.55 -3.11
N LEU A 249 -25.52 -19.28 -4.21
CA LEU A 249 -26.52 -20.33 -4.46
C LEU A 249 -26.38 -21.47 -3.42
N ALA A 250 -25.17 -21.90 -3.09
CA ALA A 250 -24.92 -22.90 -2.05
C ALA A 250 -25.45 -22.45 -0.67
N LYS A 251 -25.24 -21.18 -0.30
CA LYS A 251 -25.79 -20.60 0.95
C LYS A 251 -27.31 -20.53 0.96
N VAL A 252 -27.93 -20.25 -0.19
CA VAL A 252 -29.39 -20.26 -0.34
C VAL A 252 -29.98 -21.65 -0.04
N HIS A 253 -29.28 -22.71 -0.45
CA HIS A 253 -29.75 -24.10 -0.28
C HIS A 253 -29.28 -24.78 1.01
N ALA A 254 -28.27 -24.24 1.70
CA ALA A 254 -27.74 -24.82 2.92
C ALA A 254 -28.79 -24.86 4.06
N PRO A 255 -28.94 -25.98 4.78
CA PRO A 255 -29.92 -26.11 5.86
C PRO A 255 -29.56 -25.23 7.06
N ILE A 256 -30.55 -24.50 7.58
CA ILE A 256 -30.37 -23.65 8.76
C ILE A 256 -30.49 -24.49 10.03
N THR A 257 -29.38 -24.66 10.74
CA THR A 257 -29.33 -25.37 12.02
C THR A 257 -29.63 -24.43 13.20
N ALA A 258 -29.85 -24.99 14.40
CA ALA A 258 -30.13 -24.19 15.61
C ALA A 258 -28.99 -23.22 15.99
N SER A 259 -27.74 -23.55 15.64
CA SER A 259 -26.56 -22.71 15.85
C SER A 259 -26.33 -21.68 14.74
N THR A 260 -27.00 -21.82 13.59
CA THR A 260 -26.83 -20.91 12.45
C THR A 260 -27.56 -19.59 12.71
N ASP A 261 -26.88 -18.45 12.52
CA ASP A 261 -27.59 -17.18 12.47
C ASP A 261 -28.30 -16.99 11.13
N ALA A 262 -29.57 -17.39 11.11
CA ALA A 262 -30.42 -17.25 9.94
C ALA A 262 -30.59 -15.78 9.49
N SER A 263 -30.44 -14.80 10.40
CA SER A 263 -30.57 -13.36 10.06
C SER A 263 -29.42 -12.90 9.17
N ASP A 264 -28.19 -13.26 9.57
CA ASP A 264 -26.98 -12.94 8.83
C ASP A 264 -26.91 -13.68 7.49
N VAL A 265 -27.28 -14.96 7.47
CA VAL A 265 -27.37 -15.75 6.22
C VAL A 265 -28.36 -15.11 5.25
N LEU A 266 -29.56 -14.75 5.71
CA LEU A 266 -30.56 -14.06 4.88
C LEU A 266 -30.01 -12.73 4.38
N PHE A 267 -29.42 -11.91 5.26
CA PHE A 267 -28.89 -10.59 4.89
C PHE A 267 -27.76 -10.67 3.84
N SER A 268 -26.85 -11.63 3.98
CA SER A 268 -25.77 -11.90 3.03
C SER A 268 -26.29 -12.32 1.65
N ILE A 269 -27.32 -13.16 1.61
CA ILE A 269 -27.99 -13.56 0.37
C ILE A 269 -28.64 -12.34 -0.30
N LEU A 270 -29.38 -11.51 0.46
CA LEU A 270 -30.03 -10.32 -0.09
C LEU A 270 -29.03 -9.32 -0.68
N CYS A 271 -27.87 -9.11 -0.03
CA CYS A 271 -26.81 -8.28 -0.58
C CYS A 271 -26.23 -8.84 -1.89
N SER A 272 -26.18 -10.16 -2.03
CA SER A 272 -25.70 -10.83 -3.25
C SER A 272 -26.70 -10.69 -4.39
N CYS A 273 -27.99 -10.92 -4.11
CA CYS A 273 -29.08 -10.70 -5.07
C CYS A 273 -29.14 -9.24 -5.55
N ALA A 274 -28.99 -8.29 -4.63
CA ALA A 274 -29.02 -6.87 -4.95
C ALA A 274 -27.87 -6.45 -5.88
N ARG A 275 -26.64 -6.95 -5.66
CA ARG A 275 -25.51 -6.73 -6.60
C ARG A 275 -25.69 -7.42 -7.96
N ALA A 276 -26.48 -8.49 -8.01
CA ALA A 276 -26.84 -9.18 -9.24
C ALA A 276 -28.06 -8.55 -9.95
N HIS A 277 -28.51 -7.38 -9.50
CA HIS A 277 -29.64 -6.61 -10.04
C HIS A 277 -30.98 -7.34 -9.97
N TRP A 278 -31.19 -8.16 -8.92
CA TRP A 278 -32.49 -8.78 -8.66
C TRP A 278 -33.46 -7.76 -8.06
N SER A 279 -34.74 -7.87 -8.41
CA SER A 279 -35.81 -7.13 -7.71
C SER A 279 -36.26 -7.83 -6.42
N PHE A 280 -37.00 -7.12 -5.57
CA PHE A 280 -37.65 -7.76 -4.41
C PHE A 280 -38.60 -8.87 -4.85
N THR A 281 -39.34 -8.66 -5.95
CA THR A 281 -40.24 -9.65 -6.53
C THR A 281 -39.50 -10.92 -6.97
N ASP A 282 -38.31 -10.80 -7.56
CA ASP A 282 -37.49 -11.96 -7.94
C ASP A 282 -37.05 -12.76 -6.72
N VAL A 283 -36.54 -12.07 -5.69
CA VAL A 283 -36.13 -12.69 -4.42
C VAL A 283 -37.32 -13.39 -3.75
N HIS A 284 -38.47 -12.70 -3.66
CA HIS A 284 -39.66 -13.25 -3.02
C HIS A 284 -40.21 -14.46 -3.78
N THR A 285 -40.26 -14.40 -5.11
CA THR A 285 -40.86 -15.47 -5.93
C THR A 285 -39.95 -16.68 -6.04
N ARG A 286 -38.64 -16.47 -6.22
CA ARG A 286 -37.69 -17.55 -6.48
C ARG A 286 -37.09 -18.15 -5.21
N LEU A 287 -36.88 -17.34 -4.17
CA LEU A 287 -36.06 -17.75 -3.02
C LEU A 287 -36.82 -17.88 -1.70
N ALA A 288 -38.01 -17.26 -1.52
CA ALA A 288 -38.68 -17.18 -0.21
C ALA A 288 -38.97 -18.54 0.47
N GLY A 289 -39.10 -19.62 -0.31
CA GLY A 289 -39.30 -20.98 0.19
C GLY A 289 -38.01 -21.71 0.60
N LEU A 290 -36.84 -21.19 0.25
CA LEU A 290 -35.57 -21.90 0.39
C LEU A 290 -35.00 -21.81 1.82
N PRO A 291 -34.12 -22.75 2.21
CA PRO A 291 -33.55 -22.81 3.55
C PRO A 291 -32.82 -21.52 3.98
N GLY A 292 -32.03 -20.91 3.09
CA GLY A 292 -31.28 -19.68 3.38
C GLY A 292 -32.16 -18.49 3.80
N LEU A 293 -33.47 -18.53 3.50
CA LEU A 293 -34.43 -17.48 3.84
C LEU A 293 -35.33 -17.84 5.04
N GLU A 294 -34.94 -18.85 5.82
CA GLU A 294 -35.65 -19.29 7.01
C GLU A 294 -35.93 -18.15 8.02
N HIS A 295 -35.07 -17.14 8.11
CA HIS A 295 -35.28 -15.98 9.00
C HIS A 295 -36.53 -15.16 8.65
N ALA A 296 -36.86 -15.04 7.36
CA ALA A 296 -38.10 -14.39 6.94
C ALA A 296 -39.30 -15.21 7.41
N ARG A 297 -39.23 -16.54 7.40
CA ARG A 297 -40.38 -17.42 7.72
C ARG A 297 -40.56 -17.68 9.22
N THR A 298 -39.49 -17.73 9.98
CA THR A 298 -39.51 -18.09 11.41
C THR A 298 -38.73 -17.10 12.27
N ARG A 299 -39.12 -17.01 13.54
CA ARG A 299 -38.41 -16.27 14.58
C ARG A 299 -38.00 -17.21 15.71
N ARG A 300 -36.94 -16.88 16.44
CA ARG A 300 -36.62 -17.64 17.66
C ARG A 300 -37.76 -17.48 18.67
N SER A 301 -38.17 -18.59 19.28
CA SER A 301 -39.16 -18.56 20.35
C SER A 301 -38.60 -17.75 21.53
N LYS A 302 -39.42 -16.87 22.11
CA LYS A 302 -39.08 -16.18 23.35
C LYS A 302 -39.29 -17.07 24.58
N HIS A 303 -40.12 -18.11 24.44
CA HIS A 303 -40.50 -19.00 25.54
C HIS A 303 -39.68 -20.29 25.55
N HIS A 304 -39.12 -20.69 24.41
CA HIS A 304 -38.34 -21.91 24.25
C HIS A 304 -37.00 -21.63 23.55
N PRO A 305 -35.94 -21.31 24.32
CA PRO A 305 -34.61 -21.05 23.75
C PRO A 305 -34.13 -22.23 22.91
N GLY A 306 -33.73 -21.96 21.66
CA GLY A 306 -33.26 -22.99 20.71
C GLY A 306 -34.32 -23.49 19.72
N THR A 307 -35.61 -23.14 19.90
CA THR A 307 -36.66 -23.47 18.92
C THR A 307 -37.02 -22.26 18.05
N ARG A 308 -37.41 -22.53 16.80
CA ARG A 308 -37.89 -21.52 15.86
C ARG A 308 -39.38 -21.68 15.67
N GLU A 309 -40.12 -20.62 15.90
CA GLU A 309 -41.57 -20.56 15.70
C GLU A 309 -41.88 -19.86 14.39
N ARG A 310 -42.93 -20.33 13.69
CA ARG A 310 -43.42 -19.68 12.48
C ARG A 310 -43.90 -18.27 12.81
N ARG A 311 -43.56 -17.34 11.93
CA ARG A 311 -44.06 -15.97 12.03
C ARG A 311 -45.55 -15.91 11.69
N PRO A 312 -46.31 -14.95 12.27
CA PRO A 312 -47.72 -14.75 11.94
C PRO A 312 -47.92 -14.56 10.43
N ARG A 313 -49.01 -15.09 9.86
CA ARG A 313 -49.24 -15.02 8.40
C ARG A 313 -49.56 -13.61 7.88
N LYS A 314 -50.00 -12.70 8.76
CA LYS A 314 -50.39 -11.31 8.42
C LYS A 314 -49.79 -10.33 9.43
N GLY A 315 -49.70 -9.05 9.05
CA GLY A 315 -49.13 -7.97 9.85
C GLY A 315 -47.65 -7.71 9.58
N SER A 316 -47.07 -6.73 10.27
CA SER A 316 -45.68 -6.26 10.10
C SER A 316 -44.63 -7.33 10.39
N GLN A 317 -45.01 -8.41 11.09
CA GLN A 317 -44.17 -9.55 11.39
C GLN A 317 -44.39 -10.73 10.44
N SER A 318 -45.18 -10.56 9.37
CA SER A 318 -45.38 -11.61 8.38
C SER A 318 -44.12 -11.86 7.53
N PRO A 319 -43.95 -13.07 6.98
CA PRO A 319 -42.72 -13.40 6.27
C PRO A 319 -42.37 -12.44 5.13
N LYS A 320 -43.37 -12.03 4.34
CA LYS A 320 -43.20 -11.08 3.24
C LYS A 320 -42.78 -9.68 3.75
N GLN A 321 -43.34 -9.22 4.86
CA GLN A 321 -43.03 -7.91 5.43
C GLN A 321 -41.64 -7.87 6.08
N VAL A 322 -41.23 -8.96 6.74
CA VAL A 322 -39.86 -9.09 7.27
C VAL A 322 -38.85 -9.14 6.13
N LEU A 323 -39.10 -9.95 5.09
CA LEU A 323 -38.23 -10.01 3.91
C LEU A 323 -38.12 -8.64 3.22
N ALA A 324 -39.21 -7.89 3.10
CA ALA A 324 -39.21 -6.54 2.51
C ALA A 324 -38.43 -5.52 3.35
N ALA A 325 -38.50 -5.62 4.68
CA ALA A 325 -37.74 -4.77 5.59
C ALA A 325 -36.23 -5.09 5.51
N ASP A 326 -35.87 -6.37 5.47
CA ASP A 326 -34.48 -6.81 5.34
C ASP A 326 -33.91 -6.49 3.95
N TRP A 327 -34.72 -6.57 2.90
CA TRP A 327 -34.34 -6.14 1.55
C TRP A 327 -34.01 -4.65 1.51
N ARG A 328 -34.89 -3.80 2.07
CA ARG A 328 -34.63 -2.36 2.17
C ARG A 328 -33.34 -2.07 2.96
N ARG A 329 -33.10 -2.82 4.03
CA ARG A 329 -31.87 -2.70 4.84
C ARG A 329 -30.61 -3.13 4.07
N ALA A 330 -30.69 -4.19 3.28
CA ALA A 330 -29.57 -4.66 2.45
C ALA A 330 -29.23 -3.63 1.36
N ILE A 331 -30.24 -3.06 0.70
CA ILE A 331 -30.06 -2.01 -0.31
C ILE A 331 -29.44 -0.75 0.29
N ALA A 332 -29.94 -0.30 1.46
CA ALA A 332 -29.35 0.84 2.17
C ALA A 332 -27.90 0.57 2.61
N TYR A 333 -27.62 -0.63 3.13
CA TYR A 333 -26.27 -1.03 3.51
C TYR A 333 -25.30 -0.99 2.32
N LEU A 334 -25.74 -1.48 1.15
CA LEU A 334 -24.94 -1.41 -0.07
C LEU A 334 -24.76 0.02 -0.55
N ALA A 335 -25.79 0.86 -0.54
CA ALA A 335 -25.65 2.27 -0.86
C ALA A 335 -24.56 2.96 0.00
N ASP A 336 -24.50 2.63 1.29
CA ASP A 336 -23.55 3.25 2.24
C ASP A 336 -22.11 2.68 2.17
N HIS A 337 -21.91 1.47 1.65
CA HIS A 337 -20.64 0.72 1.77
C HIS A 337 -20.09 0.18 0.46
N SER A 338 -20.75 0.44 -0.67
CA SER A 338 -20.40 -0.21 -1.93
C SER A 338 -19.39 0.57 -2.71
N THR A 339 -18.47 -0.22 -3.23
CA THR A 339 -17.28 0.26 -3.85
C THR A 339 -16.86 -0.56 -5.10
N THR A 340 -17.75 -0.68 -6.11
CA THR A 340 -17.62 -1.10 -7.56
C THR A 340 -17.76 0.01 -8.69
N SER A 341 -16.71 0.18 -9.51
CA SER A 341 -16.51 1.21 -10.55
C SER A 341 -16.92 0.51 -11.82
N GLU A 342 -16.91 1.29 -12.88
CA GLU A 342 -17.49 0.86 -14.12
C GLU A 342 -18.94 0.52 -13.87
N ASP A 343 -19.71 1.59 -13.71
CA ASP A 343 -20.92 1.71 -14.51
C ASP A 343 -21.13 3.20 -14.82
N HIS A 344 -21.17 3.48 -16.13
CA HIS A 344 -21.75 4.68 -16.68
C HIS A 344 -23.23 4.75 -16.24
N ASP A 345 -23.76 5.97 -16.06
CA ASP A 345 -25.18 6.28 -15.86
C ASP A 345 -25.69 6.34 -14.40
N LEU A 346 -25.01 7.14 -13.58
CA LEU A 346 -25.65 7.92 -12.50
C LEU A 346 -25.97 9.33 -13.02
N PRO A 347 -27.08 9.98 -12.60
CA PRO A 347 -27.34 11.36 -12.97
C PRO A 347 -26.16 12.22 -12.51
N ASP A 348 -25.56 12.97 -13.44
CA ASP A 348 -24.52 13.95 -13.13
C ASP A 348 -24.96 14.75 -11.89
N ASP A 349 -24.22 14.66 -10.78
CA ASP A 349 -24.13 15.79 -9.86
C ASP A 349 -23.35 16.84 -10.67
N PRO A 350 -24.01 17.83 -11.31
CA PRO A 350 -23.31 18.78 -12.17
C PRO A 350 -22.30 19.59 -11.36
N ASP A 351 -22.49 19.65 -10.04
CA ASP A 351 -21.61 20.31 -9.10
C ASP A 351 -20.45 19.41 -8.68
N PHE A 352 -20.59 18.08 -8.70
CA PHE A 352 -19.48 17.16 -8.44
C PHE A 352 -18.38 17.31 -9.48
N ALA A 353 -18.73 17.33 -10.77
CA ALA A 353 -17.72 17.48 -11.82
C ALA A 353 -16.97 18.82 -11.68
N ARG A 354 -17.72 19.90 -11.44
CA ARG A 354 -17.18 21.25 -11.22
C ARG A 354 -16.35 21.37 -9.94
N ARG A 355 -16.85 20.86 -8.81
CA ARG A 355 -16.14 20.81 -7.52
C ARG A 355 -14.87 19.97 -7.63
N THR A 356 -14.95 18.82 -8.28
CA THR A 356 -13.80 17.96 -8.53
C THR A 356 -12.75 18.68 -9.36
N ALA A 357 -13.15 19.32 -10.46
CA ALA A 357 -12.24 20.11 -11.28
C ALA A 357 -11.57 21.23 -10.46
N ALA A 358 -12.33 21.96 -9.63
CA ALA A 358 -11.81 23.03 -8.78
C ALA A 358 -10.82 22.52 -7.72
N ILE A 359 -11.13 21.40 -7.06
CA ILE A 359 -10.22 20.79 -6.06
C ILE A 359 -8.95 20.28 -6.74
N CYS A 360 -9.07 19.54 -7.85
CA CYS A 360 -7.93 19.07 -8.62
C CYS A 360 -7.05 20.21 -9.17
N GLN A 361 -7.65 21.34 -9.54
CA GLN A 361 -6.92 22.54 -9.94
C GLN A 361 -6.18 23.17 -8.75
N ALA A 362 -6.83 23.26 -7.59
CA ALA A 362 -6.22 23.79 -6.37
C ALA A 362 -5.05 22.93 -5.90
N THR A 363 -5.20 21.59 -5.85
CA THR A 363 -4.11 20.67 -5.47
C THR A 363 -2.97 20.68 -6.49
N THR A 364 -3.27 20.82 -7.79
CA THR A 364 -2.26 21.07 -8.83
C THR A 364 -1.48 22.37 -8.54
N GLY A 365 -2.19 23.46 -8.25
CA GLY A 365 -1.57 24.75 -7.93
C GLY A 365 -0.67 24.69 -6.70
N ILE A 366 -1.08 23.96 -5.66
CA ILE A 366 -0.26 23.74 -4.46
C ILE A 366 1.01 22.96 -4.80
N ARG A 367 0.91 21.86 -5.56
CA ARG A 367 2.06 21.05 -6.00
C ARG A 367 3.02 21.86 -6.89
N GLN A 368 2.49 22.65 -7.83
CA GLN A 368 3.29 23.56 -8.67
C GLN A 368 4.00 24.63 -7.85
N ARG A 369 3.33 25.25 -6.87
CA ARG A 369 3.95 26.20 -5.94
C ARG A 369 5.05 25.54 -5.12
N ALA A 370 4.85 24.28 -4.72
CA ALA A 370 5.89 23.51 -4.05
C ALA A 370 7.09 23.27 -4.99
N ASP A 371 6.87 22.89 -6.25
CA ASP A 371 7.90 22.72 -7.27
C ASP A 371 8.63 24.02 -7.62
N ALA A 372 8.00 25.18 -7.47
CA ALA A 372 8.66 26.47 -7.62
C ALA A 372 9.63 26.80 -6.47
N ASN A 373 9.57 26.07 -5.35
CA ASN A 373 10.33 26.33 -4.13
C ASN A 373 11.20 25.13 -3.70
N MET A 374 11.85 24.43 -4.64
CA MET A 374 12.57 23.18 -4.33
C MET A 374 13.69 23.31 -3.31
N ARG A 375 14.34 24.48 -3.22
CA ARG A 375 15.29 24.81 -2.14
C ARG A 375 14.70 24.61 -0.73
N ARG A 376 13.39 24.83 -0.52
CA ARG A 376 12.73 24.62 0.78
C ARG A 376 12.59 23.14 1.14
N TRP A 377 12.49 22.26 0.14
CA TRP A 377 12.33 20.82 0.35
C TRP A 377 13.69 20.10 0.42
N SER A 378 14.75 20.71 -0.12
CA SER A 378 16.09 20.13 -0.18
C SER A 378 16.92 20.27 1.11
N ILE A 379 16.40 20.96 2.13
CA ILE A 379 17.04 21.07 3.45
C ILE A 379 16.67 19.90 4.36
N ARG A 380 17.40 19.75 5.49
CA ARG A 380 17.12 18.73 6.51
C ARG A 380 15.65 18.75 6.94
N GLY A 381 14.96 17.62 6.74
CA GLY A 381 13.55 17.47 7.08
C GLY A 381 12.57 18.07 6.07
N GLY A 382 13.04 18.80 5.06
CA GLY A 382 12.22 19.41 4.02
C GLY A 382 11.57 18.38 3.09
N ALA A 383 12.29 17.31 2.74
CA ALA A 383 11.77 16.21 1.92
C ALA A 383 10.58 15.51 2.58
N ALA A 384 10.64 15.30 3.91
CA ALA A 384 9.53 14.73 4.67
C ALA A 384 8.31 15.67 4.67
N ASP A 385 8.53 16.99 4.76
CA ASP A 385 7.44 17.96 4.67
C ASP A 385 6.79 17.94 3.29
N ARG A 386 7.61 17.79 2.23
CA ARG A 386 7.11 17.69 0.86
C ARG A 386 6.22 16.45 0.67
N LEU A 387 6.68 15.28 1.11
CA LEU A 387 5.88 14.05 1.02
C LEU A 387 4.59 14.12 1.84
N VAL A 388 4.61 14.75 3.02
CA VAL A 388 3.39 14.97 3.81
C VAL A 388 2.43 15.94 3.11
N LEU A 389 2.93 16.99 2.47
CA LEU A 389 2.10 17.89 1.67
C LEU A 389 1.47 17.16 0.47
N ASP A 390 2.25 16.35 -0.25
CA ASP A 390 1.76 15.55 -1.37
C ASP A 390 0.70 14.52 -0.93
N ALA A 391 0.89 13.88 0.23
CA ALA A 391 -0.09 12.97 0.84
C ALA A 391 -1.39 13.70 1.24
N LEU A 392 -1.30 14.91 1.79
CA LEU A 392 -2.48 15.74 2.07
C LEU A 392 -3.22 16.10 0.78
N CYS A 393 -2.51 16.45 -0.30
CA CYS A 393 -3.13 16.67 -1.60
C CYS A 393 -3.79 15.40 -2.16
N GLU A 394 -3.17 14.22 -2.02
CA GLU A 394 -3.76 12.93 -2.41
C GLU A 394 -5.05 12.62 -1.62
N ILE A 395 -5.08 12.89 -0.30
CA ILE A 395 -6.30 12.76 0.51
C ILE A 395 -7.36 13.76 0.05
N ALA A 396 -6.98 15.02 -0.20
CA ALA A 396 -7.89 16.07 -0.66
C ALA A 396 -8.52 15.76 -2.02
N ASP A 397 -7.73 15.24 -2.97
CA ASP A 397 -8.21 14.75 -4.26
C ASP A 397 -9.16 13.56 -4.06
N ASN A 398 -8.86 12.64 -3.14
CA ASN A 398 -9.71 11.49 -2.83
C ASN A 398 -11.07 11.90 -2.23
N VAL A 399 -11.11 12.80 -1.25
CA VAL A 399 -12.35 13.22 -0.59
C VAL A 399 -13.05 14.40 -1.28
N VAL A 400 -12.39 15.00 -2.29
CA VAL A 400 -12.87 16.15 -3.06
C VAL A 400 -13.14 17.38 -2.16
N GLN A 401 -12.22 17.64 -1.21
CA GLN A 401 -12.27 18.75 -0.26
C GLN A 401 -10.86 19.21 0.12
N LEU A 402 -10.65 20.52 0.34
CA LEU A 402 -9.35 21.05 0.82
C LEU A 402 -9.21 21.04 2.35
N THR A 403 -10.32 20.91 3.08
CA THR A 403 -10.35 20.78 4.54
C THR A 403 -10.60 19.33 4.90
N ILE A 404 -9.56 18.65 5.40
CA ILE A 404 -9.52 17.19 5.53
C ILE A 404 -9.09 16.76 6.93
N GLY A 405 -9.70 15.69 7.45
CA GLY A 405 -9.20 14.99 8.63
C GLY A 405 -7.98 14.15 8.26
N ALA A 406 -6.84 14.38 8.90
CA ALA A 406 -5.61 13.66 8.58
C ALA A 406 -4.94 13.11 9.85
N ASP A 407 -4.94 11.78 9.98
CA ASP A 407 -4.24 11.09 11.06
C ASP A 407 -2.73 11.08 10.79
N VAL A 408 -1.93 11.41 11.81
CA VAL A 408 -0.48 11.52 11.71
C VAL A 408 0.19 10.19 11.31
N ARG A 409 -0.41 9.04 11.66
CA ARG A 409 0.12 7.73 11.28
C ARG A 409 -0.25 7.39 9.84
N THR A 410 -1.47 7.67 9.41
CA THR A 410 -1.85 7.56 7.99
C THR A 410 -0.94 8.40 7.11
N LEU A 411 -0.68 9.66 7.48
CA LEU A 411 0.27 10.52 6.76
C LEU A 411 1.70 9.98 6.79
N ALA A 412 2.14 9.42 7.92
CA ALA A 412 3.46 8.81 8.04
C ALA A 412 3.60 7.55 7.16
N GLU A 413 2.55 6.73 7.08
CA GLU A 413 2.48 5.56 6.19
C GLU A 413 2.51 5.99 4.72
N MET A 414 1.70 6.98 4.33
CA MET A 414 1.70 7.52 2.97
C MET A 414 3.01 8.18 2.58
N ALA A 415 3.72 8.82 3.51
CA ALA A 415 4.99 9.49 3.25
C ALA A 415 6.24 8.61 3.48
N GLY A 416 6.08 7.35 3.91
CA GLY A 416 7.21 6.45 4.20
C GLY A 416 8.11 6.91 5.36
N ILE A 417 7.58 7.68 6.32
CA ILE A 417 8.34 8.25 7.44
C ILE A 417 7.78 7.79 8.79
N THR A 418 8.46 8.13 9.87
CA THR A 418 7.96 7.88 11.24
C THR A 418 6.82 8.85 11.58
N ARG A 419 5.89 8.46 12.47
CA ARG A 419 4.85 9.37 12.99
C ARG A 419 5.38 10.70 13.54
N GLU A 420 6.55 10.71 14.18
CA GLU A 420 7.10 11.92 14.78
C GLU A 420 7.60 12.91 13.72
N ARG A 421 8.22 12.38 12.66
CA ARG A 421 8.57 13.18 11.47
C ARG A 421 7.32 13.72 10.77
N SER A 422 6.24 12.94 10.66
CA SER A 422 4.97 13.44 10.11
C SER A 422 4.35 14.55 10.97
N ARG A 423 4.35 14.39 12.31
CA ARG A 423 3.88 15.43 13.23
C ARG A 423 4.67 16.73 13.07
N ASN A 424 5.99 16.63 13.06
CA ASN A 424 6.87 17.79 12.90
C ASN A 424 6.70 18.44 11.51
N ALA A 425 6.43 17.65 10.47
CA ALA A 425 6.10 18.16 9.15
C ALA A 425 4.81 18.98 9.16
N LEU A 426 3.73 18.50 9.79
CA LEU A 426 2.49 19.27 9.92
C LEU A 426 2.70 20.61 10.64
N HIS A 427 3.47 20.62 11.73
CA HIS A 427 3.81 21.86 12.44
C HIS A 427 4.60 22.84 11.55
N ARG A 428 5.61 22.37 10.81
CA ARG A 428 6.39 23.21 9.89
C ARG A 428 5.56 23.71 8.71
N LEU A 429 4.78 22.84 8.06
CA LEU A 429 3.90 23.21 6.96
C LEU A 429 2.85 24.24 7.38
N SER A 430 2.32 24.11 8.60
CA SER A 430 1.38 25.08 9.18
C SER A 430 2.04 26.44 9.41
N ARG A 431 3.21 26.44 10.07
CA ARG A 431 4.01 27.65 10.30
C ARG A 431 4.41 28.34 9.00
N ASP A 432 4.73 27.57 7.98
CA ASP A 432 5.15 28.05 6.66
C ASP A 432 3.93 28.44 5.78
N GLY A 433 2.70 28.33 6.28
CA GLY A 433 1.48 28.76 5.60
C GLY A 433 0.98 27.85 4.47
N TRP A 434 1.45 26.61 4.39
CA TRP A 434 0.95 25.61 3.42
C TRP A 434 -0.37 25.00 3.84
N ILE A 435 -0.59 24.88 5.15
CA ILE A 435 -1.81 24.34 5.76
C ILE A 435 -2.24 25.19 6.94
N THR A 436 -3.51 25.09 7.32
CA THR A 436 -4.06 25.74 8.52
C THR A 436 -4.81 24.71 9.36
N LEU A 437 -4.60 24.71 10.67
CA LEU A 437 -5.36 23.82 11.58
C LEU A 437 -6.79 24.36 11.74
N ALA A 438 -7.77 23.61 11.23
CA ALA A 438 -9.18 23.97 11.30
C ALA A 438 -9.85 23.43 12.57
N ALA A 439 -9.47 22.22 13.01
CA ALA A 439 -9.92 21.66 14.28
C ALA A 439 -8.83 20.76 14.89
N GLU A 440 -8.65 20.86 16.20
CA GLU A 440 -7.78 19.95 16.94
C GLU A 440 -8.36 18.53 16.96
N HIS A 441 -7.46 17.54 17.06
CA HIS A 441 -7.85 16.15 17.28
C HIS A 441 -8.74 16.04 18.53
N THR A 442 -9.85 15.30 18.40
CA THR A 442 -10.81 15.12 19.50
C THR A 442 -11.24 13.66 19.57
N GLY A 443 -10.92 12.99 20.68
CA GLY A 443 -11.24 11.57 20.86
C GLY A 443 -10.67 10.71 19.71
N PRO A 444 -11.51 9.95 18.98
CA PRO A 444 -11.07 9.12 17.86
C PRO A 444 -10.88 9.91 16.55
N HIS A 445 -11.29 11.17 16.49
CA HIS A 445 -11.23 11.98 15.27
C HIS A 445 -9.86 12.63 15.11
N ALA A 446 -9.29 12.47 13.92
CA ALA A 446 -8.05 13.12 13.54
C ALA A 446 -8.18 14.65 13.54
N ALA A 447 -7.06 15.35 13.67
CA ALA A 447 -7.01 16.79 13.46
C ALA A 447 -7.45 17.13 12.02
N VAL A 448 -8.18 18.23 11.87
CA VAL A 448 -8.69 18.71 10.59
C VAL A 448 -7.83 19.85 10.09
N TRP A 449 -7.30 19.71 8.88
CA TRP A 449 -6.37 20.65 8.26
C TRP A 449 -6.95 21.17 6.95
N THR A 450 -6.80 22.47 6.72
CA THR A 450 -7.14 23.12 5.45
C THR A 450 -5.86 23.32 4.63
N LEU A 451 -5.85 22.84 3.39
CA LEU A 451 -4.82 23.14 2.41
C LEU A 451 -4.96 24.58 1.89
N ASN A 452 -3.91 25.39 2.05
CA ASN A 452 -3.93 26.80 1.68
C ASN A 452 -3.62 26.96 0.19
N ASN A 453 -4.67 27.19 -0.62
CA ASN A 453 -4.55 27.51 -2.04
C ASN A 453 -4.42 29.03 -2.23
N ASN A 454 -3.22 29.58 -2.12
CA ASN A 454 -3.00 31.03 -2.20
C ASN A 454 -2.94 31.53 -3.67
N ASN A 455 -3.42 30.76 -4.64
CA ASN A 455 -3.48 31.18 -6.05
C ASN A 455 -4.55 32.26 -6.32
N ASN A 456 -5.31 32.68 -5.31
CA ASN A 456 -6.04 33.94 -5.39
C ASN A 456 -5.04 35.08 -5.17
N ASN A 457 -4.61 35.71 -6.27
CA ASN A 457 -3.90 36.99 -6.25
C ASN A 457 -4.64 38.01 -5.38
N THR A 458 -4.21 38.16 -4.14
CA THR A 458 -4.21 39.43 -3.42
C THR A 458 -2.79 39.60 -2.90
N THR A 459 -2.13 40.64 -3.40
CA THR A 459 -0.80 41.14 -3.05
C THR A 459 -0.45 40.92 -1.58
N PRO A 460 0.76 40.45 -1.24
CA PRO A 460 1.19 40.36 0.15
C PRO A 460 1.23 41.77 0.75
N GLN A 461 0.37 42.03 1.74
CA GLN A 461 0.50 43.22 2.59
C GLN A 461 1.75 43.04 3.45
N PRO A 462 2.72 43.97 3.45
CA PRO A 462 3.89 43.87 4.31
C PRO A 462 3.46 43.89 5.78
N ALA A 463 4.06 43.02 6.58
CA ALA A 463 3.87 43.00 8.02
C ALA A 463 4.29 44.35 8.63
N GLU A 464 3.34 45.10 9.19
CA GLU A 464 3.65 46.23 10.06
C GLU A 464 4.16 45.72 11.42
N VAL A 465 5.34 46.20 11.77
CA VAL A 465 6.01 45.97 13.06
C VAL A 465 5.29 46.77 14.14
N PRO A 466 4.87 46.17 15.27
CA PRO A 466 4.22 46.94 16.33
C PRO A 466 5.28 47.69 17.15
N THR A 467 5.21 49.01 17.15
CA THR A 467 5.90 49.87 18.12
C THR A 467 4.84 50.62 18.93
N ALA A 468 4.81 50.38 20.25
CA ALA A 468 4.03 51.14 21.24
C ALA A 468 4.50 52.62 21.27
N THR A 469 3.74 53.64 21.69
CA THR A 469 3.00 53.84 22.95
C THR A 469 2.15 55.15 22.84
N PRO A 470 1.47 55.67 23.88
CA PRO A 470 0.03 55.98 23.87
C PRO A 470 -0.29 57.48 23.75
N THR A 471 -1.52 57.85 23.34
CA THR A 471 -2.11 59.10 23.85
C THR A 471 -3.63 58.99 23.96
N GLU A 472 -4.05 59.39 25.14
CA GLU A 472 -5.36 59.49 25.75
C GLU A 472 -6.23 60.58 25.09
N THR A 473 -7.51 60.31 24.83
CA THR A 473 -8.64 61.23 25.06
C THR A 473 -9.98 60.56 24.71
N ALA A 474 -10.89 60.61 25.67
CA ALA A 474 -12.33 60.34 25.54
C ALA A 474 -13.07 61.64 25.96
N PRO A 475 -14.41 61.71 26.00
CA PRO A 475 -15.44 60.90 25.32
C PRO A 475 -16.41 61.80 24.51
N GLU A 476 -17.40 61.23 23.82
CA GLU A 476 -18.79 61.75 23.93
C GLU A 476 -19.86 60.81 23.33
N ARG A 477 -20.80 60.45 24.22
CA ARG A 477 -22.25 60.19 24.05
C ARG A 477 -22.76 59.14 23.05
N GLY A 478 -23.33 58.05 23.62
CA GLY A 478 -24.28 57.13 22.96
C GLY A 478 -25.68 57.73 22.76
N PRO A 479 -26.69 56.95 22.29
CA PRO A 479 -27.19 55.81 23.07
C PRO A 479 -27.63 54.55 22.27
N HIS A 480 -27.94 53.51 23.05
CA HIS A 480 -28.69 52.26 22.82
C HIS A 480 -29.67 52.19 21.63
N VAL A 481 -29.86 50.99 21.02
CA VAL A 481 -31.05 50.09 21.17
C VAL A 481 -30.84 48.77 20.39
N ASP A 482 -31.48 47.73 20.92
CA ASP A 482 -31.55 46.29 20.64
C ASP A 482 -31.97 45.77 19.23
N ARG A 483 -31.43 44.58 18.92
CA ARG A 483 -32.07 43.29 18.56
C ARG A 483 -33.16 43.19 17.45
N GLU A 484 -32.86 42.29 16.50
CA GLU A 484 -33.74 41.43 15.66
C GLU A 484 -34.73 42.10 14.66
N GLN A 485 -34.61 41.77 13.37
CA GLN A 485 -35.58 40.99 12.57
C GLN A 485 -35.35 41.16 11.05
N SER A 486 -35.34 40.01 10.39
CA SER A 486 -35.30 39.83 8.93
C SER A 486 -36.60 40.28 8.28
N THR A 487 -36.57 41.04 7.17
CA THR A 487 -37.64 41.01 6.15
C THR A 487 -37.14 41.37 4.75
N THR A 488 -37.58 40.54 3.81
CA THR A 488 -37.39 40.53 2.35
C THR A 488 -38.44 41.38 1.61
N ARG A 489 -38.08 41.89 0.41
CA ARG A 489 -38.86 42.01 -0.88
C ARG A 489 -38.67 43.39 -1.56
N VAL A 490 -38.71 43.62 -2.90
CA VAL A 490 -39.45 43.08 -4.09
C VAL A 490 -38.62 43.40 -5.37
N SER A 491 -38.31 42.47 -6.32
CA SER A 491 -38.90 42.12 -7.69
C SER A 491 -38.87 43.21 -8.81
N LEU A 492 -38.85 43.01 -10.15
CA LEU A 492 -39.32 41.95 -11.09
C LEU A 492 -38.92 42.31 -12.57
N GLY A 493 -38.64 41.36 -13.50
CA GLY A 493 -39.07 41.44 -14.93
C GLY A 493 -38.09 41.71 -16.13
N ALA A 494 -37.79 40.65 -16.91
CA ALA A 494 -37.48 40.40 -18.35
C ALA A 494 -37.19 41.49 -19.44
N ILE A 495 -36.28 41.12 -20.40
CA ILE A 495 -36.37 41.05 -21.91
C ILE A 495 -35.03 41.43 -22.62
N GLY A 496 -34.57 40.63 -23.61
CA GLY A 496 -33.89 41.14 -24.84
C GLY A 496 -32.54 40.51 -25.26
N PRO A 497 -32.25 40.29 -26.57
CA PRO A 497 -31.24 39.35 -27.08
C PRO A 497 -29.90 39.99 -27.49
N GLU A 498 -28.79 39.26 -27.40
CA GLU A 498 -27.56 39.55 -28.14
C GLU A 498 -27.15 38.33 -28.99
N GLU A 499 -26.85 38.59 -30.27
CA GLU A 499 -26.41 37.61 -31.28
C GLU A 499 -25.04 36.98 -30.96
N PRO A 500 -24.75 35.78 -31.50
CA PRO A 500 -23.56 35.01 -31.15
C PRO A 500 -22.31 35.53 -31.88
N THR A 501 -21.23 35.75 -31.15
CA THR A 501 -19.87 35.87 -31.71
C THR A 501 -19.41 34.46 -32.14
N PRO A 502 -18.82 34.25 -33.34
CA PRO A 502 -18.43 32.92 -33.80
C PRO A 502 -17.37 32.30 -32.86
N PRO A 503 -17.42 30.98 -32.60
CA PRO A 503 -16.50 30.35 -31.67
C PRO A 503 -15.07 30.39 -32.23
N ALA A 504 -14.15 30.93 -31.44
CA ALA A 504 -12.73 30.73 -31.65
C ALA A 504 -12.43 29.22 -31.59
N ALA A 505 -11.60 28.75 -32.52
CA ALA A 505 -11.25 27.36 -32.75
C ALA A 505 -11.09 26.56 -31.45
N GLU A 506 -11.88 25.48 -31.34
CA GLU A 506 -11.87 24.57 -30.21
C GLU A 506 -10.47 23.93 -30.06
N GLY A 507 -9.76 24.33 -29.01
CA GLY A 507 -8.74 23.47 -28.41
C GLY A 507 -9.39 22.18 -27.89
N PRO A 508 -8.60 21.14 -27.59
CA PRO A 508 -9.16 19.88 -27.09
C PRO A 508 -10.09 20.15 -25.90
N PRO A 509 -11.23 19.42 -25.78
CA PRO A 509 -12.22 19.68 -24.75
C PRO A 509 -11.55 19.63 -23.38
N ALA A 510 -11.81 20.64 -22.55
CA ALA A 510 -11.31 20.69 -21.19
C ALA A 510 -11.67 19.38 -20.48
N GLU A 511 -10.65 18.62 -20.07
CA GLU A 511 -10.84 17.34 -19.38
C GLU A 511 -11.80 17.51 -18.19
N ASP A 512 -12.80 16.64 -18.09
CA ASP A 512 -13.75 16.68 -16.99
C ASP A 512 -13.08 16.46 -15.62
N GLY A 513 -13.66 17.05 -14.57
CA GLY A 513 -13.13 16.96 -13.21
C GLY A 513 -12.88 15.52 -12.73
N PRO A 514 -13.84 14.58 -12.88
CA PRO A 514 -13.67 13.20 -12.45
C PRO A 514 -12.54 12.44 -13.15
N SER A 515 -12.29 12.70 -14.45
CA SER A 515 -11.19 12.09 -15.20
C SER A 515 -9.85 12.68 -14.79
N ARG A 516 -9.78 14.01 -14.61
CA ARG A 516 -8.62 14.68 -14.02
C ARG A 516 -8.26 14.12 -12.64
N ARG A 517 -9.26 13.94 -11.77
CA ARG A 517 -9.08 13.32 -10.44
C ARG A 517 -8.53 11.90 -10.54
N ARG A 518 -9.12 11.06 -11.39
CA ARG A 518 -8.66 9.68 -11.60
C ARG A 518 -7.23 9.63 -12.14
N ARG A 519 -6.83 10.56 -13.01
CA ARG A 519 -5.44 10.68 -13.47
C ARG A 519 -4.52 11.13 -12.33
N GLN A 520 -4.85 12.22 -11.61
CA GLN A 520 -4.04 12.73 -10.51
C GLN A 520 -3.84 11.74 -9.37
N LEU A 521 -4.88 10.98 -9.01
CA LEU A 521 -4.76 9.93 -7.99
C LEU A 521 -3.82 8.80 -8.44
N ARG A 522 -3.90 8.39 -9.71
CA ARG A 522 -2.96 7.40 -10.28
C ARG A 522 -1.52 7.93 -10.29
N GLU A 523 -1.33 9.17 -10.74
CA GLU A 523 -0.01 9.83 -10.74
C GLU A 523 0.56 9.98 -9.33
N ALA A 524 -0.27 10.39 -8.36
CA ALA A 524 0.13 10.52 -6.95
C ALA A 524 0.47 9.17 -6.33
N ALA A 525 -0.34 8.13 -6.58
CA ALA A 525 -0.07 6.78 -6.10
C ALA A 525 1.25 6.23 -6.67
N ALA A 526 1.49 6.39 -7.98
CA ALA A 526 2.72 5.96 -8.63
C ALA A 526 3.95 6.74 -8.09
N ALA A 527 3.84 8.06 -7.93
CA ALA A 527 4.91 8.87 -7.37
C ALA A 527 5.22 8.48 -5.91
N ARG A 528 4.17 8.22 -5.12
CA ARG A 528 4.28 7.74 -3.74
C ARG A 528 5.00 6.39 -3.70
N GLU A 529 4.57 5.42 -4.49
CA GLU A 529 5.20 4.09 -4.56
C GLU A 529 6.70 4.17 -4.87
N LEU A 530 7.08 5.04 -5.81
CA LEU A 530 8.48 5.25 -6.16
C LEU A 530 9.28 5.96 -5.06
N ALA A 531 8.68 6.92 -4.35
CA ALA A 531 9.37 7.71 -3.32
C ALA A 531 9.39 7.02 -1.95
N THR A 532 8.42 6.16 -1.65
CA THR A 532 8.24 5.51 -0.35
C THR A 532 8.64 4.05 -0.41
N HIS A 533 9.95 3.82 -0.35
CA HIS A 533 10.54 2.48 -0.33
C HIS A 533 11.56 2.38 0.82
N ASP A 534 11.78 1.17 1.33
CA ASP A 534 12.71 0.89 2.44
C ASP A 534 14.12 1.43 2.18
N CYS A 535 14.58 1.39 0.92
CA CYS A 535 15.89 1.92 0.52
C CYS A 535 16.08 3.41 0.89
N PHE A 536 15.02 4.20 0.96
CA PHE A 536 15.05 5.64 1.29
C PHE A 536 14.85 5.94 2.79
N THR A 537 14.95 4.91 3.63
CA THR A 537 14.78 5.02 5.08
C THR A 537 16.09 5.01 5.86
N GLY A 538 17.23 4.81 5.18
CA GLY A 538 18.55 4.71 5.79
C GLY A 538 19.03 6.01 6.42
N THR A 539 19.84 5.89 7.48
CA THR A 539 20.39 7.05 8.23
C THR A 539 21.91 7.02 8.36
N GLY A 540 22.61 6.13 7.65
CA GLY A 540 24.08 6.00 7.61
C GLY A 540 24.71 6.52 6.31
N GLU A 541 26.03 6.39 6.17
CA GLU A 541 26.80 6.87 4.99
C GLU A 541 26.36 6.20 3.68
N GLU A 542 25.97 4.93 3.74
CA GLU A 542 25.45 4.17 2.60
C GLU A 542 23.92 4.28 2.45
N GLY A 543 23.22 4.90 3.42
CA GLY A 543 21.76 4.97 3.45
C GLY A 543 21.21 6.09 2.56
N LEU A 544 20.25 5.78 1.69
CA LEU A 544 19.55 6.82 0.94
C LEU A 544 18.50 7.50 1.82
N SER A 545 18.35 8.79 1.62
CA SER A 545 17.45 9.65 2.37
C SER A 545 16.09 9.79 1.70
N THR A 546 15.15 10.38 2.44
CA THR A 546 13.83 10.79 1.92
C THR A 546 13.93 11.75 0.73
N TRP A 547 15.00 12.55 0.66
CA TRP A 547 15.24 13.45 -0.48
C TRP A 547 15.60 12.65 -1.74
N ASP A 548 16.42 11.62 -1.60
CA ASP A 548 16.81 10.76 -2.72
C ASP A 548 15.59 10.02 -3.28
N GLY A 549 14.65 9.60 -2.42
CA GLY A 549 13.37 9.03 -2.84
C GLY A 549 12.50 10.00 -3.65
N LEU A 550 12.42 11.28 -3.25
CA LEU A 550 11.72 12.32 -4.01
C LEU A 550 12.35 12.56 -5.39
N VAL A 551 13.69 12.59 -5.46
CA VAL A 551 14.41 12.74 -6.73
C VAL A 551 14.21 11.50 -7.61
N TYR A 552 14.33 10.31 -7.04
CA TYR A 552 14.13 9.04 -7.74
C TYR A 552 12.73 8.91 -8.36
N ALA A 553 11.70 9.33 -7.64
CA ALA A 553 10.32 9.29 -8.15
C ALA A 553 10.11 10.15 -9.41
N ARG A 554 10.90 11.21 -9.59
CA ARG A 554 10.85 12.09 -10.77
C ARG A 554 11.66 11.56 -11.97
N ILE A 555 12.76 10.85 -11.73
CA ILE A 555 13.63 10.35 -12.83
C ILE A 555 12.89 9.28 -13.63
N PRO A 556 12.60 9.45 -14.92
CA PRO A 556 11.86 8.44 -15.69
C PRO A 556 12.70 7.19 -16.00
N VAL A 557 12.05 6.17 -16.58
CA VAL A 557 12.75 4.97 -17.09
C VAL A 557 13.45 5.25 -18.42
N ALA A 558 12.93 6.20 -19.20
CA ALA A 558 13.59 6.67 -20.41
C ALA A 558 14.74 7.64 -20.07
N PRO A 559 15.86 7.65 -20.81
CA PRO A 559 16.93 8.64 -20.64
C PRO A 559 16.41 10.07 -20.83
N THR A 560 16.53 10.90 -19.79
CA THR A 560 16.03 12.29 -19.78
C THR A 560 17.08 13.25 -19.18
N ALA A 561 17.14 14.47 -19.70
CA ALA A 561 18.05 15.50 -19.18
C ALA A 561 17.65 15.90 -17.75
N LEU A 562 18.63 16.14 -16.86
CA LEU A 562 18.35 16.37 -15.44
C LEU A 562 17.48 17.61 -15.19
N GLU A 563 17.64 18.64 -16.03
CA GLU A 563 16.86 19.88 -16.04
C GLU A 563 15.39 19.70 -16.46
N GLU A 564 15.07 18.62 -17.18
CA GLU A 564 13.68 18.25 -17.51
C GLU A 564 13.03 17.44 -16.38
N VAL A 565 13.84 16.74 -15.58
CA VAL A 565 13.39 15.90 -14.46
C VAL A 565 13.12 16.73 -13.20
N LEU A 566 14.03 17.64 -12.87
CA LEU A 566 13.98 18.44 -11.66
C LEU A 566 13.66 19.90 -11.97
N PRO A 567 12.72 20.54 -11.24
CA PRO A 567 12.45 21.96 -11.44
C PRO A 567 13.72 22.80 -11.30
N CYS A 568 13.85 23.85 -12.10
CA CYS A 568 15.01 24.78 -12.06
C CYS A 568 15.22 25.45 -10.69
N SER A 569 14.18 25.47 -9.83
CA SER A 569 14.27 25.93 -8.44
C SER A 569 15.05 24.99 -7.52
N THR A 570 15.42 23.79 -8.00
CA THR A 570 16.19 22.80 -7.26
C THR A 570 17.67 23.20 -7.24
N PRO A 571 18.29 23.39 -6.06
CA PRO A 571 19.71 23.71 -5.99
C PRO A 571 20.58 22.64 -6.65
N SER A 572 21.48 23.05 -7.56
CA SER A 572 22.33 22.16 -8.36
C SER A 572 23.23 21.24 -7.52
N GLU A 573 23.74 21.74 -6.39
CA GLU A 573 24.56 20.95 -5.46
C GLU A 573 23.78 19.77 -4.88
N VAL A 574 22.51 20.01 -4.52
CA VAL A 574 21.67 19.02 -3.85
C VAL A 574 21.06 18.03 -4.85
N SER A 575 20.75 18.48 -6.07
CA SER A 575 20.38 17.56 -7.16
C SER A 575 21.56 16.68 -7.57
N SER A 576 22.77 17.25 -7.72
CA SER A 576 23.96 16.49 -8.10
C SER A 576 24.33 15.45 -7.05
N ALA A 577 24.28 15.81 -5.76
CA ALA A 577 24.54 14.88 -4.66
C ALA A 577 23.52 13.72 -4.66
N ALA A 578 22.23 14.01 -4.85
CA ALA A 578 21.19 12.98 -4.90
C ALA A 578 21.35 12.07 -6.13
N VAL A 579 21.61 12.64 -7.30
CA VAL A 579 21.89 11.86 -8.53
C VAL A 579 23.13 10.99 -8.34
N GLN A 580 24.19 11.52 -7.74
CA GLN A 580 25.40 10.75 -7.44
C GLN A 580 25.12 9.59 -6.46
N ALA A 581 24.33 9.82 -5.41
CA ALA A 581 23.94 8.78 -4.45
C ALA A 581 23.05 7.70 -5.10
N LEU A 582 22.05 8.10 -5.86
CA LEU A 582 21.17 7.21 -6.63
C LEU A 582 21.93 6.43 -7.70
N HIS A 583 22.91 7.07 -8.36
CA HIS A 583 23.76 6.39 -9.32
C HIS A 583 24.62 5.37 -8.60
N SER A 584 25.33 5.77 -7.54
CA SER A 584 26.24 4.92 -6.76
C SER A 584 25.55 3.70 -6.14
N SER A 585 24.28 3.83 -5.77
CA SER A 585 23.42 2.74 -5.30
C SER A 585 22.91 1.80 -6.40
N GLY A 586 23.09 2.17 -7.67
CA GLY A 586 22.65 1.37 -8.81
C GLY A 586 21.14 1.43 -9.05
N LEU A 587 20.46 2.45 -8.51
CA LEU A 587 19.02 2.66 -8.72
C LEU A 587 18.73 3.45 -10.00
N ILE A 588 19.68 4.28 -10.42
CA ILE A 588 19.65 5.00 -11.69
C ILE A 588 20.95 4.78 -12.46
N ASP A 589 20.92 5.07 -13.75
CA ASP A 589 22.11 5.19 -14.57
C ASP A 589 22.15 6.53 -15.31
N ILE A 590 23.33 6.85 -15.84
CA ILE A 590 23.61 8.06 -16.62
C ILE A 590 24.18 7.60 -17.96
N ASP A 591 23.52 7.97 -19.05
CA ASP A 591 24.00 7.62 -20.38
C ASP A 591 25.23 8.44 -20.81
N ALA A 592 25.79 8.12 -21.97
CA ALA A 592 26.98 8.82 -22.49
C ALA A 592 26.76 10.33 -22.74
N SER A 593 25.50 10.77 -22.85
CA SER A 593 25.13 12.18 -23.02
C SER A 593 24.81 12.89 -21.70
N GLY A 594 24.95 12.21 -20.56
CA GLY A 594 24.65 12.78 -19.24
C GLY A 594 23.17 12.71 -18.84
N ARG A 595 22.32 12.02 -19.61
CA ARG A 595 20.90 11.86 -19.30
C ARG A 595 20.70 10.78 -18.25
N VAL A 596 19.80 11.05 -17.31
CA VAL A 596 19.50 10.16 -16.18
C VAL A 596 18.30 9.27 -16.49
N TYR A 597 18.32 8.03 -16.00
CA TYR A 597 17.17 7.12 -16.08
C TYR A 597 17.18 6.08 -14.95
N ARG A 598 16.00 5.62 -14.54
CA ARG A 598 15.84 4.49 -13.63
C ARG A 598 16.19 3.19 -14.34
N VAL A 599 16.95 2.31 -13.68
CA VAL A 599 17.37 1.04 -14.29
C VAL A 599 16.28 -0.03 -14.24
N HIS A 600 15.96 -0.52 -13.04
CA HIS A 600 15.02 -1.59 -12.81
C HIS A 600 14.36 -1.40 -11.45
N GLU A 601 13.06 -1.66 -11.34
CA GLU A 601 12.31 -1.45 -10.10
C GLU A 601 12.80 -2.34 -8.94
N ALA A 602 13.12 -3.61 -9.22
CA ALA A 602 13.64 -4.57 -8.25
C ALA A 602 15.01 -4.17 -7.69
N ALA A 603 15.72 -3.24 -8.33
CA ALA A 603 16.98 -2.72 -7.80
C ALA A 603 16.79 -2.02 -6.45
N ARG A 604 15.61 -1.43 -6.18
CA ARG A 604 15.28 -0.81 -4.88
C ARG A 604 15.24 -1.84 -3.75
N ALA A 605 14.62 -3.00 -3.99
CA ALA A 605 14.53 -4.09 -3.03
C ALA A 605 15.93 -4.67 -2.73
N SER A 606 16.70 -4.94 -3.78
CA SER A 606 18.10 -5.39 -3.65
C SER A 606 18.96 -4.39 -2.87
N TYR A 607 18.82 -3.09 -3.17
CA TYR A 607 19.57 -2.06 -2.46
C TYR A 607 19.15 -1.94 -1.00
N ALA A 608 17.84 -2.03 -0.70
CA ALA A 608 17.33 -2.03 0.68
C ALA A 608 17.91 -3.21 1.48
N GLN A 609 18.04 -4.39 0.87
CA GLN A 609 18.69 -5.54 1.51
C GLN A 609 20.20 -5.30 1.71
N TRP A 610 20.84 -4.64 0.75
CA TRP A 610 22.26 -4.30 0.82
C TRP A 610 22.57 -3.33 1.97
N VAL A 611 21.74 -2.30 2.19
CA VAL A 611 21.87 -1.36 3.32
C VAL A 611 21.18 -1.82 4.61
N GLY A 612 20.46 -2.95 4.58
CA GLY A 612 19.75 -3.48 5.75
C GLY A 612 18.47 -2.76 6.16
N THR A 613 17.83 -2.04 5.25
CA THR A 613 16.60 -1.30 5.56
C THR A 613 15.32 -2.07 5.20
N THR A 614 15.42 -3.24 4.58
CA THR A 614 14.28 -4.10 4.23
C THR A 614 13.36 -4.36 5.43
N GLY A 615 12.05 -4.20 5.24
CA GLY A 615 11.02 -4.40 6.25
C GLY A 615 10.83 -3.22 7.20
N THR A 616 11.57 -2.11 7.03
CA THR A 616 11.48 -0.93 7.91
C THR A 616 10.10 -0.30 7.84
N LEU A 617 9.55 -0.09 6.65
CA LEU A 617 8.24 0.51 6.45
C LEU A 617 7.12 -0.40 6.96
N ASP A 618 7.21 -1.71 6.76
CA ASP A 618 6.20 -2.65 7.26
C ASP A 618 6.23 -2.77 8.79
N THR A 619 7.42 -2.77 9.40
CA THR A 619 7.57 -2.67 10.86
C THR A 619 6.92 -1.39 11.40
N ARG A 620 7.05 -0.27 10.69
CA ARG A 620 6.39 1.00 11.05
C ARG A 620 4.87 0.90 10.90
N LYS A 621 4.35 0.34 9.80
CA LYS A 621 2.91 0.13 9.59
C LYS A 621 2.31 -0.72 10.71
N GLU A 622 2.98 -1.82 11.07
CA GLU A 622 2.52 -2.70 12.14
C GLU A 622 2.54 -1.99 13.50
N GLN A 623 3.61 -1.24 13.79
CA GLN A 623 3.64 -0.40 14.97
C GLN A 623 2.49 0.62 14.98
N HIS A 624 2.21 1.28 13.86
CA HIS A 624 1.12 2.24 13.74
C HIS A 624 -0.26 1.60 13.91
N ARG A 625 -0.47 0.38 13.40
CA ARG A 625 -1.68 -0.43 13.61
C ARG A 625 -1.90 -0.67 15.11
N ILE A 626 -0.89 -1.20 15.80
CA ILE A 626 -0.94 -1.46 17.24
C ILE A 626 -1.24 -0.17 18.02
N GLU A 627 -0.59 0.94 17.66
CA GLU A 627 -0.82 2.22 18.32
C GLU A 627 -2.25 2.76 18.11
N ARG A 628 -2.81 2.64 16.91
CA ARG A 628 -4.21 3.02 16.61
C ARG A 628 -5.20 2.17 17.41
N GLU A 629 -5.00 0.85 17.43
CA GLU A 629 -5.85 -0.07 18.18
C GLU A 629 -5.77 0.14 19.69
N LEU A 630 -4.57 0.40 20.20
CA LEU A 630 -4.33 0.71 21.62
C LEU A 630 -4.99 2.03 22.01
N TRP A 631 -4.93 3.06 21.16
CA TRP A 631 -5.58 4.35 21.39
C TRP A 631 -7.10 4.21 21.41
N ALA A 632 -7.67 3.48 20.46
CA ALA A 632 -9.10 3.19 20.44
C ALA A 632 -9.53 2.46 21.72
N TRP A 633 -8.80 1.42 22.14
CA TRP A 633 -9.08 0.68 23.37
C TRP A 633 -8.99 1.58 24.62
N TRP A 634 -8.06 2.53 24.63
CA TRP A 634 -7.93 3.51 25.71
C TRP A 634 -9.09 4.51 25.76
N LEU A 635 -9.53 5.03 24.61
CA LEU A 635 -10.68 5.93 24.53
C LEU A 635 -11.97 5.25 25.00
N ASP A 636 -12.16 3.97 24.65
CA ASP A 636 -13.28 3.16 25.12
C ASP A 636 -13.26 3.06 26.67
N GLU A 637 -12.09 2.77 27.25
CA GLU A 637 -11.89 2.69 28.70
C GLU A 637 -12.12 4.04 29.40
N ILE A 638 -11.66 5.16 28.81
CA ILE A 638 -11.97 6.50 29.33
C ILE A 638 -13.48 6.70 29.32
N THR A 639 -14.12 6.54 28.16
CA THR A 639 -15.55 6.76 27.95
C THR A 639 -16.40 5.97 28.95
N TRP A 640 -16.01 4.72 29.22
CA TRP A 640 -16.65 3.88 30.23
C TRP A 640 -16.48 4.45 31.64
N THR A 641 -15.26 4.81 32.04
CA THR A 641 -15.01 5.35 33.39
C THR A 641 -15.60 6.74 33.63
N THR A 642 -15.63 7.62 32.64
CA THR A 642 -16.24 8.96 32.77
C THR A 642 -17.76 8.91 32.72
N THR A 643 -18.36 8.09 31.84
CA THR A 643 -19.82 7.93 31.75
C THR A 643 -20.38 7.32 33.03
N SER A 644 -19.64 6.40 33.67
CA SER A 644 -20.00 5.81 34.98
C SER A 644 -20.01 6.80 36.16
N ARG A 645 -19.33 7.94 36.04
CA ARG A 645 -19.33 9.00 37.08
C ARG A 645 -20.47 10.00 36.92
N THR A 646 -20.97 10.21 35.70
CA THR A 646 -22.06 11.16 35.41
C THR A 646 -23.45 10.53 35.57
N THR A 647 -23.57 9.19 35.46
CA THR A 647 -24.85 8.46 35.59
C THR A 647 -25.11 7.93 37.00
N VAL A 648 -24.88 8.73 38.03
CA VAL A 648 -25.55 8.58 39.33
C VAL A 648 -26.63 9.65 39.45
N ARG A 649 -27.74 9.43 38.74
CA ARG A 649 -29.14 9.86 39.01
C ARG A 649 -29.91 9.87 37.69
N GLY A 650 -30.53 8.74 37.35
CA GLY A 650 -31.52 8.68 36.26
C GLY A 650 -31.31 7.53 35.29
N THR A 651 -31.83 6.36 35.65
CA THR A 651 -32.46 5.39 34.75
C THR A 651 -31.69 4.92 33.49
N GLY A 652 -31.12 3.71 33.56
CA GLY A 652 -31.30 2.74 32.47
C GLY A 652 -30.20 2.51 31.45
N TYR A 653 -28.92 2.39 31.84
CA TYR A 653 -27.92 1.63 31.06
C TYR A 653 -27.33 0.52 31.95
N ARG A 654 -28.06 -0.60 32.06
CA ARG A 654 -27.57 -1.84 32.69
C ARG A 654 -27.50 -2.94 31.63
N SER A 655 -26.33 -3.13 31.03
CA SER A 655 -25.89 -4.38 30.38
C SER A 655 -24.46 -4.17 29.86
N ALA A 656 -23.47 -5.05 29.95
CA ALA A 656 -23.31 -6.35 30.60
C ALA A 656 -21.78 -6.56 30.67
N ARG A 657 -21.20 -6.80 31.86
CA ARG A 657 -19.80 -7.26 31.96
C ARG A 657 -19.76 -8.74 31.58
N ARG A 658 -18.86 -9.17 30.69
CA ARG A 658 -18.48 -10.59 30.62
C ARG A 658 -17.81 -10.96 31.95
N ARG A 659 -18.25 -12.05 32.58
CA ARG A 659 -17.47 -12.73 33.64
C ARG A 659 -16.36 -13.56 32.97
N PRO A 660 -15.27 -13.93 33.66
CA PRO A 660 -14.09 -14.60 33.07
C PRO A 660 -14.32 -15.99 32.41
N ASP A 661 -15.57 -16.39 32.19
CA ASP A 661 -15.97 -17.76 31.86
C ASP A 661 -17.28 -17.77 31.02
N GLN A 662 -17.65 -16.63 30.41
CA GLN A 662 -18.87 -16.46 29.63
C GLN A 662 -18.57 -16.34 28.12
N HIS A 663 -18.84 -17.39 27.36
CA HIS A 663 -18.85 -17.36 25.90
C HIS A 663 -20.23 -16.92 25.38
N SER A 664 -20.27 -15.90 24.52
CA SER A 664 -21.46 -15.56 23.71
C SER A 664 -21.08 -15.53 22.24
N LEU A 665 -22.03 -15.91 21.39
CA LEU A 665 -21.95 -15.85 19.93
C LEU A 665 -22.09 -14.40 19.46
N ASP A 666 -21.14 -13.97 18.64
CA ASP A 666 -20.98 -12.59 18.18
C ASP A 666 -21.87 -12.30 16.97
N LEU A 667 -22.79 -11.33 17.11
CA LEU A 667 -23.59 -10.79 16.01
C LEU A 667 -23.67 -9.27 16.13
N GLY A 668 -22.92 -8.57 15.27
CA GLY A 668 -23.14 -7.16 14.97
C GLY A 668 -22.86 -6.15 16.08
N LEU A 669 -22.03 -6.49 17.08
CA LEU A 669 -21.54 -5.49 18.03
C LEU A 669 -20.31 -4.77 17.45
N ALA A 670 -20.12 -3.52 17.84
CA ALA A 670 -18.92 -2.78 17.47
C ALA A 670 -17.66 -3.47 18.07
N ARG A 671 -16.52 -3.39 17.36
CA ARG A 671 -15.21 -4.06 17.64
C ARG A 671 -14.70 -4.04 19.10
N TRP A 672 -15.34 -3.31 20.01
CA TRP A 672 -14.98 -3.19 21.42
C TRP A 672 -15.59 -4.29 22.33
N THR A 673 -16.62 -5.02 21.90
CA THR A 673 -17.25 -6.09 22.72
C THR A 673 -16.46 -7.39 22.80
N ASP A 674 -15.46 -7.52 21.92
CA ASP A 674 -14.62 -8.72 21.79
C ASP A 674 -13.25 -8.53 22.46
N ARG A 675 -12.97 -7.33 22.96
CA ARG A 675 -11.71 -7.00 23.61
C ARG A 675 -11.79 -7.31 25.10
N ALA A 676 -10.75 -7.96 25.61
CA ALA A 676 -10.57 -8.13 27.06
C ALA A 676 -10.59 -6.75 27.77
N PRO A 677 -10.95 -6.69 29.06
CA PRO A 677 -10.85 -5.45 29.83
C PRO A 677 -9.45 -4.83 29.73
N TYR A 678 -9.37 -3.49 29.71
CA TYR A 678 -8.07 -2.81 29.69
C TYR A 678 -7.21 -3.30 30.86
N PRO A 679 -6.01 -3.88 30.61
CA PRO A 679 -5.18 -4.48 31.64
C PRO A 679 -4.90 -3.55 32.81
N ARG A 680 -4.79 -4.12 34.01
CA ARG A 680 -4.52 -3.38 35.25
C ARG A 680 -3.35 -4.00 36.00
N ARG A 681 -2.58 -3.15 36.67
CA ARG A 681 -1.57 -3.56 37.66
C ARG A 681 -2.25 -4.05 38.93
N SER A 682 -1.49 -4.71 39.80
CA SER A 682 -1.93 -5.19 41.12
C SER A 682 -2.59 -4.10 42.00
N GLY A 683 -2.34 -2.81 41.74
CA GLY A 683 -2.99 -1.67 42.40
C GLY A 683 -4.18 -1.04 41.64
N GLY A 684 -4.79 -1.71 40.66
CA GLY A 684 -5.96 -1.23 39.92
C GLY A 684 -5.71 -0.13 38.88
N ARG A 685 -4.48 0.42 38.83
CA ARG A 685 -4.03 1.36 37.80
C ARG A 685 -3.98 0.68 36.43
N ARG A 686 -4.39 1.39 35.38
CA ARG A 686 -4.33 0.90 33.99
C ARG A 686 -2.90 0.58 33.58
N ASP A 687 -2.72 -0.51 32.85
CA ASP A 687 -1.44 -0.99 32.36
C ASP A 687 -1.37 -0.93 30.84
N HIS A 688 -0.86 0.19 30.34
CA HIS A 688 -0.64 0.41 28.91
C HIS A 688 0.39 -0.55 28.30
N ARG A 689 1.35 -1.06 29.09
CA ARG A 689 2.39 -1.98 28.60
C ARG A 689 1.79 -3.36 28.37
N ALA A 690 0.97 -3.85 29.31
CA ALA A 690 0.26 -5.12 29.16
C ALA A 690 -0.75 -5.05 28.01
N ALA A 691 -1.50 -3.95 27.87
CA ALA A 691 -2.42 -3.74 26.75
C ALA A 691 -1.72 -3.82 25.39
N ARG A 692 -0.56 -3.16 25.26
CA ARG A 692 0.26 -3.22 24.05
C ARG A 692 0.81 -4.63 23.77
N ALA A 693 1.18 -5.38 24.81
CA ALA A 693 1.67 -6.74 24.67
C ALA A 693 0.58 -7.69 24.16
N SER A 694 -0.67 -7.54 24.63
CA SER A 694 -1.81 -8.34 24.14
C SER A 694 -2.09 -8.12 22.65
N LEU A 695 -2.02 -6.87 22.18
CA LEU A 695 -2.22 -6.55 20.75
C LEU A 695 -1.09 -7.07 19.83
N ARG A 696 0.10 -7.34 20.38
CA ARG A 696 1.21 -7.94 19.63
C ARG A 696 1.12 -9.47 19.54
N ALA A 697 0.35 -10.08 20.43
CA ALA A 697 0.17 -11.53 20.49
C ALA A 697 -1.07 -12.01 19.70
N THR A 698 -1.78 -11.06 19.07
CA THR A 698 -2.94 -11.28 18.19
C THR A 698 -2.51 -10.93 16.77
#